data_AF-A0A3B4X1E9-F1
#
_entry.id   AF-A0A3B4X1E9-F1
#
_cell.length_a   1.000
_cell.length_b   1.000
_cell.length_c   1.000
_cell.angle_alpha   90.00
_cell.angle_beta   90.00
_cell.angle_gamma   90.00
#
_symmetry.space_group_name_H-M   'P 1'
#
loop_
_entity.id
_entity.type
_entity.pdbx_description
1 polymer ?
#
loop_
_entity_poly.entity_id
_entity_poly.type
_entity_poly.pdbx_seq_one_letter_code
_entity_poly.pdbx_strand_id
1 'polypeptide(L)'
;MANGPALSTAKGGEIYLGSEIVNSFSLLDVLYANQFEGVSLDPKLSEQTEENFYRGAPPDWLNFHISEQAEYRGIGTPFIKRDGYDTLEQQIRQRRKRPGISTVKLFHQSGCGGTTLAMQVLWDLQKTFRCAVLTGSTLDIPNVAKEVVHLFTAGSRGHQNTVLLLLNDEHILEKLRDSIMKTIAEQKVDVGVWPVAILLSCVRKDEVVQSDHVALQRALSDTERQKFNEKKKELSRRYSDKCTQFYGFNIMQTNFSPAYVQQVCTVFSEVKKRNRPKKTQLAAFLSLLNAYVPGSYLLESQCLDFFKHDDHGDLSLEERMQPFSHLIVTFQQDETSERRVRMAHSMIAKQCTELMAEAGVNRSDTARNLLTCLCRDKVPQCLLDFVNDMLTKREMKKEKNPNSSTEIKDEQERFSRLILDIQKKEDNVQSASVLKVASKKMDTNPFFPQALARVYYIELKEYNKAEMWAKEAKKRNPQSSFVADTLGQLHKNHLNYLNPLNKTSKEQGNVKSKKLHAKPREILQLATKAIEAFKHEEQLAENERESDMKGDGATKVSNIFNSRGQFGYVQVCNVLFDLLVHQNETWRKVLTKNVSMSSVLESLGDNKLDRFNDLINSLRDEVERKCDFFDKYLTYSKPDMKKYDVPYISKDTSDCYTKYVRDSPPRHVKEECAPYIQKLKQSLAETSAGILSYLDREYTEAELKEITTLWEKIYSSKDSLTALVNYILAHIMLINTGLDFPPKHSCLTAFRHKMPLNPKEAPELYMLALLLYWPTDSEDKCVFDLTELVQHMHCSYEHAYKKYFRSRYLRPLFFIGKGQSLKRIVHRKVLEGWANKEAIQDKSNWSDEKIFQEPVIQEHLLRVEGVVRNYSLYATVGGTQIEVDANLQNSLWKQRQVSFYLGFTIRGPVAFSIQTKTTEKGKIKDIIN
;
A
#
# COMPACT_ATOMS: atom_id res chain seq x y z
N MET A 1 -16.55 -7.14 47.27
CA MET A 1 -16.50 -6.31 46.03
C MET A 1 -15.48 -6.97 45.12
N ALA A 2 -15.76 -7.11 43.83
CA ALA A 2 -14.99 -7.97 42.94
C ALA A 2 -13.59 -7.36 42.66
N ASN A 3 -12.52 -8.03 43.10
CA ASN A 3 -11.12 -7.62 42.87
C ASN A 3 -10.58 -8.15 41.51
N GLY A 4 -11.44 -8.22 40.48
CA GLY A 4 -11.06 -8.74 39.15
C GLY A 4 -10.72 -7.63 38.15
N PRO A 5 -10.08 -7.96 37.01
CA PRO A 5 -9.86 -7.00 35.93
C PRO A 5 -11.19 -6.45 35.39
N ALA A 6 -11.24 -5.15 35.13
CA ALA A 6 -12.42 -4.44 34.69
C ALA A 6 -12.19 -3.65 33.39
N LEU A 7 -13.20 -3.61 32.51
CA LEU A 7 -13.20 -2.80 31.30
C LEU A 7 -14.10 -1.57 31.46
N SER A 8 -13.71 -0.48 30.80
CA SER A 8 -14.53 0.72 30.69
C SER A 8 -15.80 0.50 29.85
N THR A 9 -16.91 1.07 30.30
CA THR A 9 -18.20 1.11 29.59
C THR A 9 -18.45 2.47 28.94
N ALA A 10 -19.30 2.49 27.92
CA ALA A 10 -19.74 3.73 27.26
C ALA A 10 -20.33 4.80 28.20
N LYS A 11 -20.88 4.40 29.36
CA LYS A 11 -21.51 5.31 30.33
C LYS A 11 -20.55 5.79 31.42
N GLY A 12 -19.25 5.45 31.31
CA GLY A 12 -18.24 5.83 32.30
C GLY A 12 -18.18 4.94 33.54
N GLY A 13 -18.97 3.86 33.59
CA GLY A 13 -18.84 2.80 34.60
C GLY A 13 -17.86 1.70 34.16
N GLU A 14 -17.64 0.71 35.02
CA GLU A 14 -16.75 -0.42 34.78
C GLU A 14 -17.53 -1.74 34.75
N ILE A 15 -17.04 -2.71 33.95
CA ILE A 15 -17.54 -4.09 33.95
C ILE A 15 -16.42 -5.05 34.32
N TYR A 16 -16.64 -5.86 35.36
CA TYR A 16 -15.71 -6.92 35.75
C TYR A 16 -15.80 -8.10 34.81
N LEU A 17 -14.66 -8.63 34.40
CA LEU A 17 -14.57 -9.79 33.52
C LEU A 17 -14.39 -11.08 34.33
N GLY A 18 -15.03 -12.15 33.86
CA GLY A 18 -14.69 -13.51 34.30
C GLY A 18 -13.35 -13.98 33.71
N SER A 19 -12.69 -14.93 34.36
CA SER A 19 -11.38 -15.47 33.93
C SER A 19 -11.39 -16.05 32.51
N GLU A 20 -12.52 -16.60 32.06
CA GLU A 20 -12.69 -17.11 30.69
C GLU A 20 -12.57 -16.02 29.63
N ILE A 21 -13.04 -14.80 29.91
CA ILE A 21 -12.97 -13.67 28.96
C ILE A 21 -11.56 -13.07 28.97
N VAL A 22 -10.89 -13.02 30.12
CA VAL A 22 -9.51 -12.53 30.23
C VAL A 22 -8.56 -13.38 29.39
N ASN A 23 -8.74 -14.70 29.41
CA ASN A 23 -7.92 -15.64 28.63
C ASN A 23 -8.31 -15.72 27.14
N SER A 24 -9.33 -14.99 26.70
CA SER A 24 -9.81 -15.02 25.30
C SER A 24 -9.04 -14.12 24.34
N PHE A 25 -8.22 -13.20 24.88
CA PHE A 25 -7.41 -12.27 24.10
C PHE A 25 -5.97 -12.76 24.01
N SER A 26 -5.62 -13.38 22.88
CA SER A 26 -4.28 -13.93 22.64
C SER A 26 -3.45 -13.05 21.71
N LEU A 27 -4.11 -12.17 20.95
CA LEU A 27 -3.48 -11.31 19.95
C LEU A 27 -3.47 -9.83 20.38
N LEU A 28 -4.20 -9.49 21.44
CA LEU A 28 -4.33 -8.16 22.01
C LEU A 28 -3.79 -8.14 23.45
N ASP A 29 -2.86 -7.22 23.72
CA ASP A 29 -2.52 -6.81 25.09
C ASP A 29 -3.54 -5.75 25.54
N VAL A 30 -4.51 -6.18 26.34
CA VAL A 30 -5.64 -5.37 26.79
C VAL A 30 -5.27 -4.62 28.07
N LEU A 31 -5.40 -3.30 28.03
CA LEU A 31 -5.20 -2.41 29.16
C LEU A 31 -6.50 -2.27 29.95
N TYR A 32 -6.53 -2.84 31.16
CA TYR A 32 -7.71 -2.82 32.03
C TYR A 32 -7.83 -1.50 32.78
N ALA A 33 -9.08 -1.05 33.02
CA ALA A 33 -9.36 0.23 33.67
C ALA A 33 -8.75 0.32 35.08
N ASN A 34 -8.64 -0.83 35.75
CA ASN A 34 -8.16 -1.01 37.11
C ASN A 34 -6.88 -1.89 37.20
N GLN A 35 -6.08 -2.00 36.12
CA GLN A 35 -4.97 -2.98 35.99
C GLN A 35 -3.99 -3.03 37.17
N PHE A 36 -3.81 -1.93 37.89
CA PHE A 36 -2.91 -1.84 39.05
C PHE A 36 -3.59 -1.32 40.33
N GLU A 37 -4.92 -1.21 40.33
CA GLU A 37 -5.66 -0.77 41.53
C GLU A 37 -5.67 -1.89 42.57
N GLY A 38 -5.15 -1.61 43.78
CA GLY A 38 -5.09 -2.57 44.87
C GLY A 38 -3.97 -3.62 44.78
N VAL A 39 -3.08 -3.52 43.80
CA VAL A 39 -1.92 -4.42 43.64
C VAL A 39 -0.74 -3.92 44.49
N SER A 40 -0.13 -4.80 45.30
CA SER A 40 1.12 -4.52 46.01
C SER A 40 2.30 -4.96 45.14
N LEU A 41 3.10 -4.00 44.69
CA LEU A 41 4.25 -4.24 43.81
C LEU A 41 5.56 -4.31 44.62
N ASP A 42 6.43 -5.24 44.26
CA ASP A 42 7.78 -5.32 44.81
C ASP A 42 8.56 -4.03 44.47
N PRO A 43 9.10 -3.30 45.48
CA PRO A 43 9.92 -2.12 45.25
C PRO A 43 11.11 -2.36 44.31
N LYS A 44 11.74 -3.54 44.37
CA LYS A 44 12.91 -3.87 43.55
C LYS A 44 12.54 -4.04 42.08
N LEU A 45 11.42 -4.74 41.81
CA LEU A 45 10.87 -4.87 40.46
C LEU A 45 10.47 -3.50 39.87
N SER A 46 9.91 -2.64 40.71
CA SER A 46 9.50 -1.28 40.30
C SER A 46 10.71 -0.43 39.93
N GLU A 47 11.74 -0.41 40.78
CA GLU A 47 13.01 0.29 40.50
C GLU A 47 13.67 -0.23 39.22
N GLN A 48 13.75 -1.56 39.05
CA GLN A 48 14.38 -2.17 37.87
C GLN A 48 13.60 -1.88 36.57
N THR A 49 12.27 -1.89 36.62
CA THR A 49 11.41 -1.56 35.48
C THR A 49 11.63 -0.12 35.03
N GLU A 50 11.61 0.83 35.97
CA GLU A 50 11.84 2.25 35.70
C GLU A 50 13.27 2.51 35.20
N GLU A 51 14.28 1.86 35.79
CA GLU A 51 15.68 1.96 35.34
C GLU A 51 15.83 1.50 33.87
N ASN A 52 15.27 0.33 33.54
CA ASN A 52 15.31 -0.23 32.18
C ASN A 52 14.66 0.71 31.16
N PHE A 53 13.51 1.29 31.50
CA PHE A 53 12.82 2.27 30.66
C PHE A 53 13.71 3.47 30.34
N TYR A 54 14.32 4.10 31.35
CA TYR A 54 15.18 5.26 31.14
C TYR A 54 16.52 4.93 30.47
N ARG A 55 17.05 3.72 30.65
CA ARG A 55 18.21 3.21 29.88
C ARG A 55 17.87 3.05 28.41
N GLY A 56 16.62 2.76 28.06
CA GLY A 56 16.13 2.76 26.68
C GLY A 56 15.32 1.53 26.28
N ALA A 57 14.86 0.70 27.24
CA ALA A 57 13.91 -0.37 26.99
C ALA A 57 12.57 0.18 26.45
N PRO A 58 11.77 -0.62 25.72
CA PRO A 58 10.42 -0.21 25.34
C PRO A 58 9.56 0.11 26.59
N PRO A 59 8.56 0.99 26.47
CA PRO A 59 7.63 1.26 27.57
C PRO A 59 6.80 0.02 27.92
N ASP A 60 6.61 -0.17 29.21
CA ASP A 60 5.72 -1.16 29.83
C ASP A 60 4.62 -0.42 30.62
N TRP A 61 3.41 -0.99 30.72
CA TRP A 61 2.29 -0.39 31.47
C TRP A 61 2.66 -0.02 32.91
N LEU A 62 3.51 -0.82 33.56
CA LEU A 62 4.01 -0.57 34.90
C LEU A 62 4.81 0.73 35.02
N ASN A 63 5.47 1.20 33.94
CA ASN A 63 6.20 2.48 33.96
C ASN A 63 5.26 3.67 34.18
N PHE A 64 4.08 3.64 33.58
CA PHE A 64 3.08 4.69 33.73
C PHE A 64 2.53 4.71 35.15
N HIS A 65 2.20 3.53 35.68
CA HIS A 65 1.78 3.38 37.07
C HIS A 65 2.84 3.86 38.08
N ILE A 66 4.12 3.47 37.91
CA ILE A 66 5.21 3.90 38.78
C ILE A 66 5.32 5.43 38.78
N SER A 67 5.22 6.06 37.61
CA SER A 67 5.31 7.52 37.51
C SER A 67 4.15 8.23 38.20
N GLU A 68 2.90 7.75 38.05
CA GLU A 68 1.74 8.31 38.74
C GLU A 68 1.85 8.13 40.26
N GLN A 69 2.33 6.98 40.73
CA GLN A 69 2.55 6.74 42.16
C GLN A 69 3.63 7.64 42.74
N ALA A 70 4.71 7.87 41.99
CA ALA A 70 5.78 8.77 42.41
C ALA A 70 5.29 10.22 42.51
N GLU A 71 4.48 10.67 41.56
CA GLU A 71 3.83 11.99 41.56
C GLU A 71 2.85 12.12 42.74
N TYR A 72 1.95 11.15 42.92
CA TYR A 72 0.97 11.14 44.01
C TYR A 72 1.62 11.20 45.40
N ARG A 73 2.76 10.52 45.59
CA ARG A 73 3.53 10.55 46.83
C ARG A 73 4.39 11.80 46.99
N GLY A 74 4.42 12.71 46.01
CA GLY A 74 5.24 13.92 46.02
C GLY A 74 6.75 13.66 45.94
N ILE A 75 7.15 12.44 45.54
CA ILE A 75 8.56 12.04 45.45
C ILE A 75 9.08 12.07 44.01
N GLY A 76 8.22 12.24 43.02
CA GLY A 76 8.58 12.35 41.61
C GLY A 76 7.83 13.46 40.89
N THR A 77 8.30 13.81 39.70
CA THR A 77 7.62 14.71 38.77
C THR A 77 6.68 13.92 37.86
N PRO A 78 5.64 14.60 37.30
CA PRO A 78 4.68 13.96 36.42
C PRO A 78 5.34 13.29 35.21
N PHE A 79 4.66 12.28 34.65
CA PHE A 79 5.13 11.64 33.44
C PHE A 79 5.24 12.67 32.30
N ILE A 80 6.35 12.68 31.58
CA ILE A 80 6.61 13.71 30.56
C ILE A 80 5.73 13.44 29.33
N LYS A 81 4.71 14.27 29.15
CA LYS A 81 3.90 14.34 27.92
C LYS A 81 4.60 15.23 26.89
N ARG A 82 4.94 14.65 25.73
CA ARG A 82 5.52 15.36 24.58
C ARG A 82 4.45 16.27 23.92
N ASP A 83 4.85 17.30 23.19
CA ASP A 83 3.97 18.33 22.59
C ASP A 83 2.89 17.77 21.65
N GLY A 84 3.07 16.57 21.09
CA GLY A 84 2.06 15.89 20.28
C GLY A 84 0.89 15.30 21.07
N TYR A 85 0.99 15.23 22.41
CA TYR A 85 0.03 14.54 23.28
C TYR A 85 -1.39 15.13 23.16
N ASP A 86 -1.55 16.43 23.42
CA ASP A 86 -2.88 17.06 23.48
C ASP A 86 -3.59 16.98 22.13
N THR A 87 -2.84 17.19 21.05
CA THR A 87 -3.38 17.06 19.68
C THR A 87 -3.80 15.61 19.41
N LEU A 88 -3.01 14.62 19.80
CA LEU A 88 -3.30 13.21 19.58
C LEU A 88 -4.56 12.79 20.37
N GLU A 89 -4.64 13.16 21.64
CA GLU A 89 -5.80 12.92 22.50
C GLU A 89 -7.06 13.58 21.92
N GLN A 90 -6.95 14.85 21.52
CA GLN A 90 -8.06 15.59 20.93
C GLN A 90 -8.54 14.93 19.63
N GLN A 91 -7.62 14.51 18.74
CA GLN A 91 -7.98 13.79 17.52
C GLN A 91 -8.74 12.50 17.84
N ILE A 92 -8.27 11.68 18.80
CA ILE A 92 -8.95 10.44 19.22
C ILE A 92 -10.35 10.74 19.76
N ARG A 93 -10.50 11.73 20.65
CA ARG A 93 -11.81 12.13 21.18
C ARG A 93 -12.75 12.65 20.09
N GLN A 94 -12.24 13.39 19.12
CA GLN A 94 -13.02 13.81 17.95
C GLN A 94 -13.43 12.63 17.06
N ARG A 95 -12.54 11.65 16.86
CA ARG A 95 -12.86 10.42 16.09
C ARG A 95 -13.93 9.57 16.75
N ARG A 96 -14.04 9.58 18.09
CA ARG A 96 -15.15 8.92 18.81
C ARG A 96 -16.53 9.49 18.44
N LYS A 97 -16.60 10.72 17.93
CA LYS A 97 -17.84 11.36 17.45
C LYS A 97 -18.14 11.05 15.99
N ARG A 98 -17.21 10.44 15.26
CA ARG A 98 -17.35 10.11 13.83
C ARG A 98 -17.90 8.70 13.65
N PRO A 99 -18.59 8.45 12.53
CA PRO A 99 -19.15 7.14 12.22
C PRO A 99 -18.08 6.05 11.96
N GLY A 100 -18.40 4.80 12.31
CA GLY A 100 -17.69 3.60 11.85
C GLY A 100 -16.35 3.34 12.53
N ILE A 101 -15.37 2.90 11.74
CA ILE A 101 -13.99 2.62 12.19
C ILE A 101 -13.10 3.72 11.68
N SER A 102 -12.31 4.33 12.56
CA SER A 102 -11.50 5.50 12.19
C SER A 102 -10.03 5.29 12.52
N THR A 103 -9.17 6.01 11.81
CA THR A 103 -7.71 5.92 12.00
C THR A 103 -7.16 7.27 12.45
N VAL A 104 -6.29 7.23 13.45
CA VAL A 104 -5.46 8.35 13.89
C VAL A 104 -4.01 7.93 13.67
N LYS A 105 -3.19 8.77 13.04
CA LYS A 105 -1.79 8.45 12.76
C LYS A 105 -0.86 9.34 13.59
N LEU A 106 0.09 8.70 14.25
CA LEU A 106 1.24 9.32 14.89
C LEU A 106 2.48 8.98 14.07
N PHE A 107 3.03 9.98 13.37
CA PHE A 107 4.32 9.86 12.71
C PHE A 107 5.43 10.30 13.63
N HIS A 108 6.49 9.51 13.73
CA HIS A 108 7.57 9.85 14.65
C HIS A 108 8.95 9.44 14.13
N GLN A 109 9.97 10.22 14.49
CA GLN A 109 11.36 9.84 14.22
C GLN A 109 11.80 8.71 15.15
N SER A 110 12.78 7.91 14.72
CA SER A 110 13.33 6.86 15.59
C SER A 110 13.98 7.49 16.84
N GLY A 111 13.62 6.95 18.01
CA GLY A 111 14.17 7.33 19.31
C GLY A 111 13.50 8.54 19.98
N CYS A 112 12.50 9.19 19.37
CA CYS A 112 11.90 10.40 19.94
C CYS A 112 10.80 10.17 20.99
N GLY A 113 10.49 8.92 21.34
CA GLY A 113 9.44 8.58 22.31
C GLY A 113 8.03 8.44 21.70
N GLY A 114 7.89 8.20 20.40
CA GLY A 114 6.58 8.06 19.74
C GLY A 114 5.71 6.92 20.30
N THR A 115 6.27 5.73 20.50
CA THR A 115 5.55 4.61 21.13
C THR A 115 5.14 4.94 22.57
N THR A 116 6.04 5.57 23.34
CA THR A 116 5.76 6.03 24.70
C THR A 116 4.60 7.02 24.72
N LEU A 117 4.59 7.98 23.80
CA LEU A 117 3.50 8.95 23.66
C LEU A 117 2.17 8.27 23.32
N ALA A 118 2.17 7.30 22.41
CA ALA A 118 0.97 6.56 22.04
C ALA A 118 0.42 5.74 23.22
N MET A 119 1.29 5.02 23.94
CA MET A 119 0.90 4.24 25.12
C MET A 119 0.44 5.14 26.27
N GLN A 120 1.06 6.31 26.48
CA GLN A 120 0.58 7.31 27.44
C GLN A 120 -0.86 7.73 27.16
N VAL A 121 -1.22 7.94 25.88
CA VAL A 121 -2.59 8.28 25.51
C VAL A 121 -3.55 7.12 25.79
N LEU A 122 -3.14 5.87 25.57
CA LEU A 122 -3.97 4.71 25.93
C LEU A 122 -4.18 4.62 27.45
N TRP A 123 -3.11 4.84 28.23
CA TRP A 123 -3.12 4.88 29.69
C TRP A 123 -4.11 5.92 30.23
N ASP A 124 -3.97 7.16 29.79
CA ASP A 124 -4.83 8.27 30.24
C ASP A 124 -6.30 8.10 29.81
N LEU A 125 -6.55 7.30 28.76
CA LEU A 125 -7.87 7.06 28.19
C LEU A 125 -8.49 5.71 28.60
N GLN A 126 -7.82 4.87 29.40
CA GLN A 126 -8.26 3.51 29.73
C GLN A 126 -9.60 3.45 30.48
N LYS A 127 -9.95 4.50 31.23
CA LYS A 127 -11.24 4.62 31.91
C LYS A 127 -12.37 5.12 30.98
N THR A 128 -12.02 5.61 29.79
CA THR A 128 -12.96 6.16 28.80
C THR A 128 -13.20 5.22 27.61
N PHE A 129 -12.16 4.52 27.17
CA PHE A 129 -12.13 3.61 26.02
C PHE A 129 -11.71 2.21 26.47
N ARG A 130 -11.93 1.20 25.62
CA ARG A 130 -11.31 -0.12 25.79
C ARG A 130 -9.98 -0.12 25.05
N CYS A 131 -8.88 0.06 25.78
CA CYS A 131 -7.56 0.26 25.22
C CYS A 131 -6.85 -1.10 25.02
N ALA A 132 -6.18 -1.26 23.87
CA ALA A 132 -5.38 -2.46 23.62
C ALA A 132 -4.21 -2.17 22.67
N VAL A 133 -3.16 -2.98 22.75
CA VAL A 133 -2.02 -2.99 21.83
C VAL A 133 -2.02 -4.29 21.06
N LEU A 134 -1.83 -4.24 19.74
CA LEU A 134 -1.68 -5.45 18.95
C LEU A 134 -0.30 -6.09 19.24
N THR A 135 -0.31 -7.28 19.83
CA THR A 135 0.89 -8.06 20.19
C THR A 135 1.09 -9.28 19.30
N GLY A 136 0.01 -9.80 18.71
CA GLY A 136 0.04 -10.95 17.82
C GLY A 136 0.72 -10.70 16.47
N SER A 137 1.03 -11.80 15.77
CA SER A 137 1.52 -11.73 14.39
C SER A 137 0.48 -11.03 13.49
N THR A 138 0.94 -10.11 12.66
CA THR A 138 0.11 -9.39 11.67
C THR A 138 -0.48 -10.29 10.57
N LEU A 139 -0.25 -11.60 10.65
CA LEU A 139 -0.67 -12.61 9.69
C LEU A 139 -2.11 -13.12 9.92
N ASP A 140 -2.72 -12.91 11.09
CA ASP A 140 -4.07 -13.42 11.43
C ASP A 140 -5.11 -12.30 11.61
N ILE A 141 -5.28 -11.50 10.57
CA ILE A 141 -6.23 -10.38 10.55
C ILE A 141 -7.68 -10.79 10.87
N PRO A 142 -8.19 -11.94 10.40
CA PRO A 142 -9.54 -12.41 10.77
C PRO A 142 -9.71 -12.64 12.27
N ASN A 143 -8.76 -13.28 12.96
CA ASN A 143 -8.90 -13.50 14.39
C ASN A 143 -8.64 -12.24 15.21
N VAL A 144 -7.73 -11.35 14.77
CA VAL A 144 -7.61 -10.00 15.38
C VAL A 144 -8.93 -9.25 15.29
N ALA A 145 -9.63 -9.29 14.14
CA ALA A 145 -10.93 -8.65 13.99
C ALA A 145 -11.99 -9.22 14.94
N LYS A 146 -12.01 -10.55 15.14
CA LYS A 146 -12.88 -11.20 16.14
C LYS A 146 -12.58 -10.74 17.56
N GLU A 147 -11.30 -10.69 17.96
CA GLU A 147 -10.91 -10.21 19.29
C GLU A 147 -11.29 -8.73 19.47
N VAL A 148 -11.13 -7.87 18.46
CA VAL A 148 -11.56 -6.46 18.50
C VAL A 148 -13.08 -6.34 18.65
N VAL A 149 -13.87 -7.11 17.89
CA VAL A 149 -15.34 -7.10 18.02
C VAL A 149 -15.78 -7.68 19.37
N HIS A 150 -15.10 -8.70 19.87
CA HIS A 150 -15.33 -9.25 21.21
C HIS A 150 -15.04 -8.21 22.29
N LEU A 151 -13.90 -7.51 22.18
CA LEU A 151 -13.54 -6.43 23.09
C LEU A 151 -14.52 -5.26 22.99
N PHE A 152 -15.07 -4.93 21.83
CA PHE A 152 -16.11 -3.90 21.68
C PHE A 152 -17.43 -4.30 22.37
N THR A 153 -17.81 -5.58 22.28
CA THR A 153 -19.11 -6.10 22.73
C THR A 153 -19.11 -6.69 24.15
N ALA A 154 -17.94 -6.87 24.79
CA ALA A 154 -17.85 -7.50 26.10
C ALA A 154 -18.80 -6.88 27.15
N GLY A 155 -19.44 -7.75 27.94
CA GLY A 155 -20.54 -7.40 28.86
C GLY A 155 -21.93 -7.60 28.23
N SER A 156 -22.98 -7.03 28.84
CA SER A 156 -24.35 -7.07 28.31
C SER A 156 -24.65 -5.93 27.31
N ARG A 157 -25.82 -5.97 26.65
CA ARG A 157 -26.26 -5.11 25.51
C ARG A 157 -26.23 -3.58 25.74
N GLY A 158 -25.84 -3.09 26.92
CA GLY A 158 -25.65 -1.67 27.24
C GLY A 158 -24.22 -1.26 27.60
N HIS A 159 -23.26 -2.19 27.60
CA HIS A 159 -21.89 -1.97 28.07
C HIS A 159 -20.87 -1.73 26.95
N GLN A 160 -21.28 -1.86 25.68
CA GLN A 160 -20.44 -1.63 24.52
C GLN A 160 -19.62 -0.36 24.65
N ASN A 161 -18.35 -0.40 24.26
CA ASN A 161 -17.50 0.78 24.28
C ASN A 161 -16.46 0.72 23.16
N THR A 162 -16.11 1.88 22.62
CA THR A 162 -15.14 2.02 21.53
C THR A 162 -13.78 1.43 21.93
N VAL A 163 -13.23 0.59 21.06
CA VAL A 163 -11.88 0.04 21.20
C VAL A 163 -10.86 1.05 20.67
N LEU A 164 -9.89 1.44 21.49
CA LEU A 164 -8.73 2.23 21.08
C LEU A 164 -7.55 1.27 20.90
N LEU A 165 -7.23 0.94 19.65
CA LEU A 165 -6.24 -0.08 19.30
C LEU A 165 -4.95 0.56 18.78
N LEU A 166 -3.83 0.34 19.48
CA LEU A 166 -2.50 0.77 19.05
C LEU A 166 -1.87 -0.26 18.09
N LEU A 167 -1.39 0.23 16.95
CA LEU A 167 -0.80 -0.56 15.86
C LEU A 167 0.52 0.08 15.40
N ASN A 168 1.55 -0.73 15.17
CA ASN A 168 2.85 -0.27 14.68
C ASN A 168 3.04 -0.43 13.15
N ASP A 169 2.11 -1.11 12.47
CA ASP A 169 2.18 -1.40 11.04
C ASP A 169 1.02 -0.71 10.28
N GLU A 170 1.37 0.21 9.37
CA GLU A 170 0.41 0.93 8.53
C GLU A 170 -0.21 0.04 7.45
N HIS A 171 0.48 -1.03 7.03
CA HIS A 171 0.08 -1.86 5.90
C HIS A 171 -1.13 -2.77 6.20
N ILE A 172 -1.43 -3.03 7.47
CA ILE A 172 -2.57 -3.86 7.88
C ILE A 172 -3.86 -3.08 8.09
N LEU A 173 -3.81 -1.74 8.13
CA LEU A 173 -4.93 -0.91 8.58
C LEU A 173 -6.22 -1.14 7.78
N GLU A 174 -6.14 -1.10 6.45
CA GLU A 174 -7.33 -1.27 5.60
C GLU A 174 -7.87 -2.71 5.69
N LYS A 175 -7.01 -3.72 5.62
CA LYS A 175 -7.41 -5.13 5.76
C LYS A 175 -8.08 -5.41 7.11
N LEU A 176 -7.52 -4.86 8.18
CA LEU A 176 -8.08 -5.03 9.52
C LEU A 176 -9.42 -4.33 9.64
N ARG A 177 -9.55 -3.12 9.10
CA ARG A 177 -10.82 -2.40 9.04
C ARG A 177 -11.89 -3.20 8.30
N ASP A 178 -11.59 -3.71 7.10
CA ASP A 178 -12.52 -4.53 6.31
C ASP A 178 -12.91 -5.81 7.05
N SER A 179 -11.93 -6.48 7.68
CA SER A 179 -12.14 -7.69 8.47
C SER A 179 -13.04 -7.44 9.69
N ILE A 180 -12.88 -6.32 10.39
CA ILE A 180 -13.76 -5.91 11.51
C ILE A 180 -15.18 -5.67 10.99
N MET A 181 -15.35 -4.95 9.88
CA MET A 181 -16.68 -4.71 9.29
C MET A 181 -17.38 -6.02 8.91
N LYS A 182 -16.65 -6.92 8.25
CA LYS A 182 -17.14 -8.25 7.89
C LYS A 182 -17.57 -9.05 9.14
N THR A 183 -16.74 -9.04 10.18
CA THR A 183 -17.03 -9.74 11.43
C THR A 183 -18.29 -9.20 12.11
N ILE A 184 -18.50 -7.88 12.11
CA ILE A 184 -19.72 -7.25 12.64
C ILE A 184 -20.96 -7.71 11.85
N ALA A 185 -20.87 -7.73 10.53
CA ALA A 185 -21.98 -8.15 9.66
C ALA A 185 -22.35 -9.63 9.88
N GLU A 186 -21.34 -10.51 9.94
CA GLU A 186 -21.52 -11.95 10.18
C GLU A 186 -22.14 -12.25 11.54
N GLN A 187 -21.66 -11.56 12.59
CA GLN A 187 -22.18 -11.71 13.96
C GLN A 187 -23.47 -10.92 14.21
N LYS A 188 -23.95 -10.14 13.23
CA LYS A 188 -25.13 -9.26 13.33
C LYS A 188 -25.07 -8.36 14.57
N VAL A 189 -23.90 -7.79 14.84
CA VAL A 189 -23.70 -6.93 16.02
C VAL A 189 -24.50 -5.64 15.85
N ASP A 190 -25.36 -5.37 16.83
CA ASP A 190 -26.12 -4.13 16.92
C ASP A 190 -25.17 -3.01 17.40
N VAL A 191 -24.68 -2.21 16.45
CA VAL A 191 -23.77 -1.08 16.74
C VAL A 191 -24.60 0.09 17.24
N GLY A 192 -24.52 0.35 18.54
CA GLY A 192 -25.21 1.45 19.21
C GLY A 192 -24.64 2.84 18.84
N VAL A 193 -24.63 3.76 19.81
CA VAL A 193 -24.25 5.17 19.54
C VAL A 193 -22.78 5.34 19.15
N TRP A 194 -21.90 4.51 19.69
CA TRP A 194 -20.44 4.70 19.64
C TRP A 194 -19.77 3.96 18.47
N PRO A 195 -18.70 4.53 17.88
CA PRO A 195 -17.92 3.82 16.88
C PRO A 195 -17.26 2.58 17.47
N VAL A 196 -17.05 1.56 16.63
CA VAL A 196 -16.52 0.26 17.06
C VAL A 196 -15.06 0.38 17.48
N ALA A 197 -14.22 0.93 16.61
CA ALA A 197 -12.79 1.01 16.84
C ALA A 197 -12.17 2.33 16.33
N ILE A 198 -11.18 2.81 17.06
CA ILE A 198 -10.23 3.84 16.65
C ILE A 198 -8.86 3.18 16.55
N LEU A 199 -8.33 3.09 15.35
CA LEU A 199 -7.02 2.54 15.05
C LEU A 199 -5.97 3.64 15.20
N LEU A 200 -5.20 3.59 16.28
CA LEU A 200 -4.05 4.46 16.50
C LEU A 200 -2.81 3.84 15.84
N SER A 201 -2.45 4.33 14.67
CA SER A 201 -1.27 3.87 13.92
C SER A 201 -0.04 4.69 14.27
N CYS A 202 0.92 4.07 14.95
CA CYS A 202 2.21 4.66 15.31
C CYS A 202 3.26 4.24 14.27
N VAL A 203 3.64 5.16 13.38
CA VAL A 203 4.48 4.86 12.22
C VAL A 203 5.80 5.62 12.31
N ARG A 204 6.91 4.88 12.22
CA ARG A 204 8.26 5.45 12.18
C ARG A 204 8.54 6.06 10.81
N LYS A 205 8.96 7.33 10.79
CA LYS A 205 9.40 8.04 9.57
C LYS A 205 10.65 8.85 9.88
N ASP A 206 11.68 8.70 9.05
CA ASP A 206 12.94 9.44 9.22
C ASP A 206 12.74 10.95 8.97
N GLU A 207 11.88 11.29 8.00
CA GLU A 207 11.40 12.64 7.74
C GLU A 207 9.89 12.73 7.98
N VAL A 208 9.49 13.63 8.90
CA VAL A 208 8.08 13.88 9.19
C VAL A 208 7.68 15.18 8.51
N VAL A 209 6.95 15.07 7.39
CA VAL A 209 6.38 16.22 6.67
C VAL A 209 5.15 16.72 7.41
N GLN A 210 4.91 18.03 7.41
CA GLN A 210 3.67 18.59 7.91
C GLN A 210 2.48 17.96 7.18
N SER A 211 1.54 17.43 7.96
CA SER A 211 0.31 16.81 7.48
C SER A 211 -0.75 16.97 8.56
N ASP A 212 -2.00 16.59 8.26
CA ASP A 212 -3.09 16.55 9.25
C ASP A 212 -2.87 15.54 10.39
N HIS A 213 -1.79 14.74 10.29
CA HIS A 213 -1.41 13.73 11.28
C HIS A 213 -0.45 14.29 12.33
N VAL A 214 -0.50 13.73 13.54
CA VAL A 214 0.40 14.13 14.62
C VAL A 214 1.82 13.70 14.27
N ALA A 215 2.75 14.63 14.41
CA ALA A 215 4.14 14.48 14.02
C ALA A 215 5.05 14.72 15.24
N LEU A 216 5.75 13.69 15.70
CA LEU A 216 6.71 13.81 16.80
C LEU A 216 8.15 13.78 16.28
N GLN A 217 8.82 14.93 16.38
CA GLN A 217 10.21 15.11 15.95
C GLN A 217 11.18 14.98 17.12
N ARG A 218 12.48 14.87 16.81
CA ARG A 218 13.54 14.90 17.83
C ARG A 218 13.63 16.26 18.54
N ALA A 219 13.39 17.37 17.87
CA ALA A 219 13.46 18.68 18.52
C ALA A 219 12.48 18.77 19.70
N LEU A 220 12.97 19.25 20.85
CA LEU A 220 12.19 19.58 22.04
C LEU A 220 11.83 21.07 22.07
N SER A 221 10.58 21.39 22.42
CA SER A 221 10.19 22.76 22.78
C SER A 221 10.79 23.20 24.12
N ASP A 222 10.73 24.50 24.41
CA ASP A 222 11.23 25.04 25.68
C ASP A 222 10.48 24.47 26.89
N THR A 223 9.17 24.23 26.74
CA THR A 223 8.35 23.58 27.77
C THR A 223 8.77 22.12 27.98
N GLU A 224 8.99 21.35 26.90
CA GLU A 224 9.51 19.99 27.01
C GLU A 224 10.88 19.97 27.69
N ARG A 225 11.79 20.87 27.28
CA ARG A 225 13.14 20.98 27.86
C ARG A 225 13.08 21.25 29.36
N GLN A 226 12.20 22.14 29.81
CA GLN A 226 12.00 22.39 31.24
C GLN A 226 11.57 21.12 31.98
N LYS A 227 10.54 20.41 31.48
CA LYS A 227 10.05 19.15 32.07
C LYS A 227 11.14 18.08 32.14
N PHE A 228 11.93 17.91 31.06
CA PHE A 228 13.06 16.98 31.05
C PHE A 228 14.16 17.38 32.04
N ASN A 229 14.42 18.68 32.22
CA ASN A 229 15.40 19.15 33.22
C ASN A 229 14.92 18.92 34.66
N GLU A 230 13.63 19.12 34.93
CA GLU A 230 13.02 18.82 36.23
C GLU A 230 13.07 17.31 36.52
N LYS A 231 12.68 16.48 35.54
CA LYS A 231 12.78 15.02 35.66
C LYS A 231 14.22 14.56 35.88
N LYS A 232 15.20 15.20 35.25
CA LYS A 232 16.62 14.90 35.47
C LYS A 232 17.02 15.14 36.92
N LYS A 233 16.60 16.26 37.53
CA LYS A 233 16.87 16.54 38.96
C LYS A 233 16.27 15.46 39.86
N GLU A 234 15.05 15.02 39.57
CA GLU A 234 14.41 13.90 40.29
C GLU A 234 15.23 12.61 40.16
N LEU A 235 15.54 12.20 38.93
CA LEU A 235 16.25 10.94 38.68
C LEU A 235 17.65 10.95 39.29
N SER A 236 18.36 12.08 39.26
CA SER A 236 19.66 12.21 39.93
C SER A 236 19.56 12.06 41.46
N ARG A 237 18.46 12.51 42.08
CA ARG A 237 18.22 12.33 43.53
C ARG A 237 17.89 10.88 43.87
N ARG A 238 17.11 10.19 43.03
CA ARG A 238 16.62 8.83 43.29
C ARG A 238 17.63 7.74 42.93
N TYR A 239 18.39 7.93 41.85
CA TYR A 239 19.25 6.91 41.24
C TYR A 239 20.75 7.24 41.32
N SER A 240 21.12 8.40 41.85
CA SER A 240 22.51 8.85 42.00
C SER A 240 23.29 8.66 40.69
N ASP A 241 24.48 8.04 40.73
CA ASP A 241 25.34 7.88 39.55
C ASP A 241 24.76 6.98 38.45
N LYS A 242 23.80 6.10 38.77
CA LYS A 242 23.17 5.24 37.76
C LYS A 242 22.49 6.05 36.65
N CYS A 243 21.98 7.25 36.97
CA CYS A 243 21.27 8.08 35.99
C CYS A 243 22.15 8.55 34.83
N THR A 244 23.49 8.46 34.96
CA THR A 244 24.44 8.76 33.88
C THR A 244 24.30 7.82 32.69
N GLN A 245 23.84 6.59 32.93
CA GLN A 245 23.64 5.54 31.92
C GLN A 245 22.21 5.48 31.38
N PHE A 246 21.34 6.42 31.76
CA PHE A 246 19.96 6.50 31.28
C PHE A 246 19.91 7.08 29.87
N TYR A 247 20.52 6.42 28.90
CA TYR A 247 20.73 6.96 27.56
C TYR A 247 19.44 7.23 26.80
N GLY A 248 18.41 6.39 26.99
CA GLY A 248 17.07 6.65 26.47
C GLY A 248 16.55 8.03 26.90
N PHE A 249 16.70 8.36 28.19
CA PHE A 249 16.30 9.65 28.75
C PHE A 249 17.27 10.79 28.42
N ASN A 250 18.58 10.61 28.67
CA ASN A 250 19.59 11.65 28.58
C ASN A 250 19.76 12.19 27.16
N ILE A 251 19.58 11.36 26.13
CA ILE A 251 19.59 11.82 24.73
C ILE A 251 18.42 12.76 24.47
N MET A 252 17.22 12.44 24.97
CA MET A 252 16.08 13.36 24.86
C MET A 252 16.32 14.63 25.68
N GLN A 253 16.75 14.51 26.93
CA GLN A 253 16.99 15.64 27.83
C GLN A 253 18.04 16.62 27.30
N THR A 254 19.07 16.14 26.61
CA THR A 254 20.08 16.97 25.95
C THR A 254 19.64 17.49 24.57
N ASN A 255 18.34 17.37 24.25
CA ASN A 255 17.75 17.71 22.98
C ASN A 255 18.48 17.07 21.79
N PHE A 256 18.76 15.77 21.91
CA PHE A 256 19.41 14.93 20.89
C PHE A 256 20.80 15.44 20.48
N SER A 257 21.56 15.98 21.46
CA SER A 257 22.89 16.55 21.24
C SER A 257 23.84 15.54 20.58
N PRO A 258 24.36 15.83 19.37
CA PRO A 258 25.35 14.98 18.72
C PRO A 258 26.65 14.87 19.54
N ALA A 259 27.05 15.96 20.21
CA ALA A 259 28.25 15.99 21.06
C ALA A 259 28.12 15.04 22.25
N TYR A 260 26.95 15.00 22.90
CA TYR A 260 26.67 14.05 23.98
C TYR A 260 26.75 12.60 23.47
N VAL A 261 26.12 12.31 22.33
CA VAL A 261 26.14 10.96 21.74
C VAL A 261 27.58 10.56 21.35
N GLN A 262 28.37 11.48 20.80
CA GLN A 262 29.77 11.21 20.47
C GLN A 262 30.60 10.89 21.71
N GLN A 263 30.42 11.63 22.80
CA GLN A 263 31.12 11.42 24.07
C GLN A 263 30.85 10.03 24.65
N VAL A 264 29.58 9.60 24.71
CA VAL A 264 29.22 8.29 25.27
C VAL A 264 29.67 7.12 24.39
N CYS A 265 29.84 7.34 23.08
CA CYS A 265 30.26 6.29 22.14
C CYS A 265 31.78 6.14 22.01
N THR A 266 32.59 6.95 22.72
CA THR A 266 34.06 6.99 22.61
C THR A 266 34.75 5.63 22.76
N VAL A 267 34.17 4.71 23.52
CA VAL A 267 34.63 3.32 23.65
C VAL A 267 34.75 2.59 22.31
N PHE A 268 34.01 3.02 21.28
CA PHE A 268 34.11 2.46 19.92
C PHE A 268 35.28 3.02 19.10
N SER A 269 35.87 4.15 19.50
CA SER A 269 37.03 4.73 18.80
C SER A 269 38.30 3.89 18.95
N GLU A 270 38.38 3.07 20.00
CA GLU A 270 39.53 2.19 20.29
C GLU A 270 39.42 0.81 19.60
N VAL A 271 38.39 0.60 18.79
CA VAL A 271 38.13 -0.69 18.14
C VAL A 271 39.19 -0.98 17.07
N LYS A 272 39.91 -2.09 17.24
CA LYS A 272 40.91 -2.53 16.26
C LYS A 272 40.25 -3.24 15.07
N LYS A 273 40.78 -3.06 13.87
CA LYS A 273 40.31 -3.76 12.65
C LYS A 273 40.60 -5.28 12.68
N ARG A 274 41.84 -5.66 13.00
CA ARG A 274 42.32 -7.06 12.99
C ARG A 274 42.13 -7.71 14.37
N ASN A 275 41.93 -9.04 14.39
CA ASN A 275 41.81 -9.86 15.60
C ASN A 275 40.77 -9.30 16.61
N ARG A 276 39.60 -8.90 16.11
CA ARG A 276 38.53 -8.30 16.93
C ARG A 276 38.01 -9.29 17.97
N PRO A 277 38.04 -8.95 19.28
CA PRO A 277 37.41 -9.75 20.31
C PRO A 277 35.91 -9.97 20.03
N LYS A 278 35.35 -11.11 20.44
CA LYS A 278 33.92 -11.42 20.23
C LYS A 278 33.01 -10.35 20.79
N LYS A 279 33.28 -9.82 21.99
CA LYS A 279 32.49 -8.72 22.57
C LYS A 279 32.40 -7.50 21.67
N THR A 280 33.50 -7.13 21.01
CA THR A 280 33.54 -6.02 20.04
C THR A 280 32.77 -6.37 18.78
N GLN A 281 32.83 -7.62 18.31
CA GLN A 281 32.02 -8.06 17.16
C GLN A 281 30.53 -8.04 17.47
N LEU A 282 30.11 -8.51 18.65
CA LEU A 282 28.70 -8.49 19.07
C LEU A 282 28.19 -7.06 19.24
N ALA A 283 28.98 -6.17 19.84
CA ALA A 283 28.67 -4.74 19.93
C ALA A 283 28.52 -4.10 18.53
N ALA A 284 29.36 -4.51 17.56
CA ALA A 284 29.25 -4.08 16.18
C ALA A 284 27.97 -4.60 15.49
N PHE A 285 27.56 -5.84 15.77
CA PHE A 285 26.33 -6.43 15.22
C PHE A 285 25.09 -5.68 15.73
N LEU A 286 25.01 -5.46 17.05
CA LEU A 286 23.92 -4.71 17.67
C LEU A 286 23.85 -3.28 17.13
N SER A 287 25.00 -2.61 16.99
CA SER A 287 25.11 -1.26 16.42
C SER A 287 24.62 -1.21 14.97
N LEU A 288 25.06 -2.13 14.11
CA LEU A 288 24.64 -2.18 12.71
C LEU A 288 23.13 -2.43 12.59
N LEU A 289 22.60 -3.44 13.30
CA LEU A 289 21.17 -3.77 13.29
C LEU A 289 20.32 -2.58 13.75
N ASN A 290 20.66 -1.96 14.87
CA ASN A 290 19.87 -0.85 15.42
C ASN A 290 20.05 0.46 14.63
N ALA A 291 21.16 0.63 13.90
CA ALA A 291 21.38 1.78 13.04
C ALA A 291 20.57 1.70 11.74
N TYR A 292 20.35 0.50 11.18
CA TYR A 292 19.65 0.30 9.91
C TYR A 292 18.22 -0.22 10.05
N VAL A 293 17.89 -0.87 11.18
CA VAL A 293 16.56 -1.36 11.54
C VAL A 293 16.27 -0.96 12.99
N PRO A 294 15.88 0.29 13.26
CA PRO A 294 15.69 0.75 14.62
C PRO A 294 14.61 -0.04 15.38
N GLY A 295 14.92 -0.45 16.61
CA GLY A 295 14.06 -1.32 17.43
C GLY A 295 14.30 -2.81 17.22
N SER A 296 15.21 -3.20 16.31
CA SER A 296 15.70 -4.58 16.22
C SER A 296 16.47 -4.99 17.48
N TYR A 297 16.47 -6.29 17.75
CA TYR A 297 17.13 -6.89 18.90
C TYR A 297 17.71 -8.26 18.54
N LEU A 298 18.60 -8.77 19.39
CA LEU A 298 19.00 -10.17 19.42
C LEU A 298 18.41 -10.81 20.68
N LEU A 299 18.17 -12.12 20.64
CA LEU A 299 17.81 -12.86 21.86
C LEU A 299 19.06 -13.01 22.74
N GLU A 300 18.89 -12.95 24.05
CA GLU A 300 20.00 -13.09 24.99
C GLU A 300 20.70 -14.44 24.83
N SER A 301 19.95 -15.53 24.58
CA SER A 301 20.52 -16.85 24.28
C SER A 301 21.44 -16.81 23.06
N GLN A 302 21.08 -16.08 22.00
CA GLN A 302 21.92 -15.95 20.80
C GLN A 302 23.21 -15.20 21.09
N CYS A 303 23.14 -14.17 21.93
CA CYS A 303 24.30 -13.41 22.38
C CYS A 303 25.25 -14.30 23.20
N LEU A 304 24.72 -15.07 24.15
CA LEU A 304 25.50 -16.01 24.97
C LEU A 304 26.09 -17.15 24.13
N ASP A 305 25.32 -17.68 23.19
CA ASP A 305 25.74 -18.72 22.25
C ASP A 305 26.93 -18.29 21.40
N PHE A 306 26.98 -17.01 21.01
CA PHE A 306 28.12 -16.45 20.30
C PHE A 306 29.43 -16.54 21.13
N PHE A 307 29.33 -16.47 22.45
CA PHE A 307 30.46 -16.59 23.38
C PHE A 307 30.81 -18.03 23.79
N LYS A 308 30.05 -19.08 23.41
CA LYS A 308 30.20 -20.47 23.91
C LYS A 308 31.61 -21.09 23.89
N HIS A 309 32.51 -20.60 23.05
CA HIS A 309 33.90 -21.10 22.95
C HIS A 309 34.93 -20.21 23.66
N ASP A 310 34.48 -19.20 24.41
CA ASP A 310 35.35 -18.36 25.21
C ASP A 310 35.28 -18.82 26.67
N ASP A 311 36.44 -18.91 27.32
CA ASP A 311 36.60 -19.40 28.69
C ASP A 311 36.20 -18.33 29.72
N HIS A 312 34.89 -18.07 29.82
CA HIS A 312 34.31 -16.99 30.64
C HIS A 312 33.47 -17.46 31.83
N GLY A 313 33.46 -18.77 32.15
CA GLY A 313 32.64 -19.31 33.25
C GLY A 313 31.15 -18.91 33.17
N ASP A 314 30.49 -18.77 34.32
CA ASP A 314 29.08 -18.37 34.49
C ASP A 314 28.84 -16.84 34.48
N LEU A 315 29.76 -16.05 33.91
CA LEU A 315 29.59 -14.58 33.82
C LEU A 315 28.30 -14.20 33.08
N SER A 316 27.60 -13.18 33.58
CA SER A 316 26.42 -12.60 32.95
C SER A 316 26.75 -11.95 31.60
N LEU A 317 25.75 -11.74 30.74
CA LEU A 317 25.97 -11.04 29.46
C LEU A 317 26.52 -9.62 29.67
N GLU A 318 26.05 -8.91 30.70
CA GLU A 318 26.51 -7.55 31.00
C GLU A 318 28.01 -7.51 31.35
N GLU A 319 28.50 -8.47 32.13
CA GLU A 319 29.92 -8.61 32.45
C GLU A 319 30.76 -8.94 31.22
N ARG A 320 30.31 -9.89 30.39
CA ARG A 320 31.01 -10.27 29.14
C ARG A 320 31.09 -9.11 28.14
N MET A 321 30.13 -8.19 28.18
CA MET A 321 30.04 -7.06 27.26
C MET A 321 30.89 -5.85 27.67
N GLN A 322 31.52 -5.83 28.85
CA GLN A 322 32.43 -4.73 29.24
C GLN A 322 33.55 -4.53 28.21
N PRO A 323 33.83 -3.28 27.75
CA PRO A 323 33.32 -1.99 28.24
C PRO A 323 32.03 -1.47 27.57
N PHE A 324 31.40 -2.23 26.66
CA PHE A 324 30.23 -1.82 25.88
C PHE A 324 28.87 -1.98 26.59
N SER A 325 28.85 -2.64 27.75
CA SER A 325 27.63 -3.03 28.48
C SER A 325 26.67 -1.86 28.73
N HIS A 326 27.20 -0.68 29.07
CA HIS A 326 26.39 0.51 29.32
C HIS A 326 25.59 0.99 28.10
N LEU A 327 26.08 0.74 26.88
CA LEU A 327 25.40 1.13 25.62
C LEU A 327 24.32 0.14 25.18
N ILE A 328 24.11 -0.93 25.94
CA ILE A 328 23.20 -2.03 25.64
C ILE A 328 22.11 -2.10 26.71
N VAL A 329 20.92 -2.51 26.31
CA VAL A 329 19.78 -2.74 27.21
C VAL A 329 19.24 -4.14 26.98
N THR A 330 19.01 -4.87 28.07
CA THR A 330 18.37 -6.18 28.09
C THR A 330 16.98 -6.07 28.72
N PHE A 331 15.94 -6.54 28.04
CA PHE A 331 14.55 -6.40 28.47
C PHE A 331 13.69 -7.61 28.07
N GLN A 332 12.52 -7.77 28.69
CA GLN A 332 11.50 -8.78 28.34
C GLN A 332 10.22 -8.08 27.90
N GLN A 333 9.39 -8.78 27.14
CA GLN A 333 8.07 -8.27 26.72
C GLN A 333 6.97 -8.70 27.70
N ASP A 334 7.07 -9.94 28.20
CA ASP A 334 6.24 -10.53 29.25
C ASP A 334 7.08 -11.57 30.03
N GLU A 335 6.56 -12.07 31.16
CA GLU A 335 7.28 -13.03 32.03
C GLU A 335 7.64 -14.36 31.33
N THR A 336 6.88 -14.73 30.29
CA THR A 336 7.10 -15.97 29.53
C THR A 336 8.05 -15.77 28.34
N SER A 337 8.31 -14.52 27.98
CA SER A 337 9.12 -14.15 26.81
C SER A 337 10.62 -14.21 27.09
N GLU A 338 11.36 -14.63 26.07
CA GLU A 338 12.81 -14.63 26.12
C GLU A 338 13.39 -13.21 26.19
N ARG A 339 14.46 -13.03 26.97
CA ARG A 339 15.19 -11.76 27.11
C ARG A 339 15.77 -11.29 25.79
N ARG A 340 15.63 -9.99 25.52
CA ARG A 340 16.02 -9.31 24.28
C ARG A 340 17.09 -8.28 24.56
N VAL A 341 18.08 -8.20 23.67
CA VAL A 341 19.27 -7.36 23.79
C VAL A 341 19.34 -6.41 22.61
N ARG A 342 19.47 -5.09 22.87
CA ARG A 342 19.64 -4.08 21.82
C ARG A 342 20.47 -2.89 22.27
N MET A 343 20.88 -2.05 21.32
CA MET A 343 21.51 -0.76 21.64
C MET A 343 20.50 0.15 22.35
N ALA A 344 20.97 0.86 23.38
CA ALA A 344 20.15 1.73 24.22
C ALA A 344 19.37 2.79 23.41
N HIS A 345 19.95 3.29 22.32
CA HIS A 345 19.30 4.27 21.46
C HIS A 345 19.79 4.19 20.00
N SER A 346 18.92 4.52 19.04
CA SER A 346 19.28 4.46 17.61
C SER A 346 20.37 5.46 17.21
N MET A 347 20.49 6.61 17.90
CA MET A 347 21.59 7.54 17.65
C MET A 347 22.94 7.01 18.15
N ILE A 348 22.95 6.28 19.26
CA ILE A 348 24.15 5.57 19.74
C ILE A 348 24.55 4.54 18.68
N ALA A 349 23.62 3.68 18.25
CA ALA A 349 23.86 2.68 17.22
C ALA A 349 24.46 3.28 15.94
N LYS A 350 23.90 4.40 15.46
CA LYS A 350 24.41 5.14 14.30
C LYS A 350 25.82 5.68 14.55
N GLN A 351 26.06 6.35 15.67
CA GLN A 351 27.37 6.92 16.00
C GLN A 351 28.44 5.84 16.15
N CYS A 352 28.14 4.75 16.86
CA CYS A 352 29.04 3.58 16.98
C CYS A 352 29.38 3.01 15.60
N THR A 353 28.41 2.96 14.67
CA THR A 353 28.65 2.50 13.30
C THR A 353 29.57 3.44 12.51
N GLU A 354 29.50 4.75 12.73
CA GLU A 354 30.45 5.71 12.12
C GLU A 354 31.85 5.60 12.73
N LEU A 355 31.97 5.59 14.07
CA LEU A 355 33.26 5.48 14.76
C LEU A 355 33.99 4.18 14.38
N MET A 356 33.26 3.07 14.25
CA MET A 356 33.85 1.82 13.74
C MET A 356 34.36 1.96 12.31
N ALA A 357 33.62 2.64 11.43
CA ALA A 357 34.06 2.86 10.05
C ALA A 357 35.33 3.73 10.01
N GLU A 358 35.42 4.77 10.83
CA GLU A 358 36.63 5.59 11.02
C GLU A 358 37.81 4.77 11.53
N ALA A 359 37.57 3.81 12.43
CA ALA A 359 38.56 2.84 12.91
C ALA A 359 38.88 1.71 11.89
N GLY A 360 38.37 1.81 10.66
CA GLY A 360 38.62 0.86 9.57
C GLY A 360 37.79 -0.43 9.64
N VAL A 361 36.77 -0.48 10.49
CA VAL A 361 35.75 -1.53 10.55
C VAL A 361 34.57 -1.13 9.66
N ASN A 362 34.63 -1.58 8.42
CA ASN A 362 33.64 -1.23 7.40
C ASN A 362 32.25 -1.81 7.70
N ARG A 363 31.21 -1.20 7.11
CA ARG A 363 29.83 -1.66 7.23
C ARG A 363 29.65 -3.00 6.52
N SER A 364 30.25 -3.14 5.34
CA SER A 364 30.18 -4.39 4.59
C SER A 364 30.85 -5.55 5.33
N ASP A 365 32.02 -5.32 5.95
CA ASP A 365 32.73 -6.30 6.77
C ASP A 365 31.88 -6.73 7.97
N THR A 366 31.29 -5.77 8.67
CA THR A 366 30.43 -6.02 9.83
C THR A 366 29.17 -6.79 9.43
N ALA A 367 28.52 -6.43 8.32
CA ALA A 367 27.35 -7.12 7.80
C ALA A 367 27.68 -8.58 7.43
N ARG A 368 28.78 -8.84 6.71
CA ARG A 368 29.20 -10.21 6.36
C ARG A 368 29.52 -11.04 7.59
N ASN A 369 30.18 -10.45 8.58
CA ASN A 369 30.47 -11.13 9.84
C ASN A 369 29.20 -11.47 10.62
N LEU A 370 28.25 -10.53 10.71
CA LEU A 370 26.95 -10.78 11.33
C LEU A 370 26.25 -11.97 10.68
N LEU A 371 26.15 -11.95 9.35
CA LEU A 371 25.53 -13.03 8.56
C LEU A 371 26.25 -14.37 8.77
N THR A 372 27.58 -14.36 8.82
CA THR A 372 28.37 -15.60 8.98
C THR A 372 28.27 -16.17 10.39
N CYS A 373 28.23 -15.31 11.41
CA CYS A 373 28.26 -15.71 12.80
C CYS A 373 26.87 -16.07 13.33
N LEU A 374 25.85 -15.26 13.04
CA LEU A 374 24.51 -15.36 13.64
C LEU A 374 23.47 -16.02 12.73
N CYS A 375 23.68 -16.05 11.40
CA CYS A 375 22.76 -16.70 10.47
C CYS A 375 23.28 -18.09 10.05
N ARG A 376 23.23 -19.04 11.00
CA ARG A 376 23.56 -20.47 10.79
C ARG A 376 22.28 -21.31 10.61
N ASP A 377 22.36 -22.63 10.75
CA ASP A 377 21.31 -23.59 10.32
C ASP A 377 19.91 -23.38 10.93
N LYS A 378 19.80 -22.76 12.11
CA LYS A 378 18.52 -22.32 12.70
C LYS A 378 18.57 -20.84 13.06
N VAL A 379 18.08 -19.99 12.17
CA VAL A 379 17.96 -18.54 12.40
C VAL A 379 16.60 -18.24 13.01
N PRO A 380 16.52 -17.58 14.19
CA PRO A 380 15.25 -17.12 14.73
C PRO A 380 14.51 -16.20 13.76
N GLN A 381 13.18 -16.36 13.67
CA GLN A 381 12.35 -15.64 12.70
C GLN A 381 12.52 -14.11 12.82
N CYS A 382 12.62 -13.58 14.04
CA CYS A 382 12.84 -12.15 14.28
C CYS A 382 14.15 -11.64 13.63
N LEU A 383 15.26 -12.38 13.77
CA LEU A 383 16.54 -12.01 13.17
C LEU A 383 16.47 -12.09 11.64
N LEU A 384 15.80 -13.11 11.09
CA LEU A 384 15.57 -13.22 9.66
C LEU A 384 14.80 -11.99 9.13
N ASP A 385 13.75 -11.56 9.83
CA ASP A 385 12.97 -10.37 9.48
C ASP A 385 13.80 -9.09 9.55
N PHE A 386 14.64 -8.92 10.58
CA PHE A 386 15.55 -7.77 10.69
C PHE A 386 16.59 -7.75 9.56
N VAL A 387 17.17 -8.90 9.22
CA VAL A 387 18.15 -8.99 8.13
C VAL A 387 17.50 -8.73 6.76
N ASN A 388 16.27 -9.22 6.55
CA ASN A 388 15.47 -8.91 5.37
C ASN A 388 15.26 -7.40 5.26
N ASP A 389 14.79 -6.76 6.33
CA ASP A 389 14.57 -5.31 6.34
C ASP A 389 15.87 -4.54 6.06
N MET A 390 16.96 -4.89 6.75
CA MET A 390 18.26 -4.24 6.61
C MET A 390 18.82 -4.30 5.16
N LEU A 391 18.65 -5.43 4.48
CA LEU A 391 19.29 -5.69 3.18
C LEU A 391 18.37 -5.51 1.97
N THR A 392 17.04 -5.46 2.15
CA THR A 392 16.09 -5.46 1.03
C THR A 392 14.98 -4.41 1.12
N LYS A 393 14.67 -3.87 2.30
CA LYS A 393 13.62 -2.85 2.45
C LYS A 393 14.08 -1.51 1.87
N ARG A 394 13.31 -1.02 0.90
CA ARG A 394 13.60 0.22 0.15
C ARG A 394 12.72 1.34 0.67
N GLU A 395 13.35 2.45 1.03
CA GLU A 395 12.67 3.64 1.53
C GLU A 395 12.08 4.44 0.35
N MET A 396 11.07 5.28 0.62
CA MET A 396 10.54 6.20 -0.38
C MET A 396 11.37 7.48 -0.36
N LYS A 397 11.96 7.84 -1.49
CA LYS A 397 12.61 9.12 -1.71
C LYS A 397 11.54 10.16 -2.02
N LYS A 398 11.60 11.28 -1.31
CA LYS A 398 10.79 12.46 -1.58
C LYS A 398 11.66 13.47 -2.31
N GLU A 399 11.46 13.60 -3.62
CA GLU A 399 12.08 14.71 -4.36
C GLU A 399 11.07 15.85 -4.48
N LYS A 400 11.48 17.05 -4.05
CA LYS A 400 10.75 18.28 -4.37
C LYS A 400 10.89 18.52 -5.87
N ASN A 401 9.77 18.60 -6.59
CA ASN A 401 9.80 18.94 -8.01
C ASN A 401 10.39 20.35 -8.16
N PRO A 402 11.53 20.56 -8.87
CA PRO A 402 12.13 21.88 -8.98
C PRO A 402 11.23 22.91 -9.68
N ASN A 403 10.22 22.44 -10.43
CA ASN A 403 9.28 23.28 -11.18
C ASN A 403 7.90 23.42 -10.50
N SER A 404 7.68 22.79 -9.34
CA SER A 404 6.44 22.87 -8.58
C SER A 404 6.74 22.74 -7.09
N SER A 405 6.50 23.81 -6.33
CA SER A 405 6.69 23.84 -4.88
C SER A 405 5.72 22.92 -4.11
N THR A 406 4.73 22.34 -4.78
CA THR A 406 3.65 21.53 -4.19
C THR A 406 3.66 20.05 -4.59
N GLU A 407 4.39 19.65 -5.63
CA GLU A 407 4.48 18.25 -6.05
C GLU A 407 5.71 17.55 -5.45
N ILE A 408 5.45 16.64 -4.51
CA ILE A 408 6.45 15.69 -4.02
C ILE A 408 6.35 14.44 -4.91
N LYS A 409 7.42 14.12 -5.65
CA LYS A 409 7.52 12.81 -6.29
C LYS A 409 7.99 11.81 -5.25
N ASP A 410 7.08 10.91 -4.87
CA ASP A 410 7.38 9.73 -4.07
C ASP A 410 7.98 8.66 -5.01
N GLU A 411 9.31 8.60 -5.13
CA GLU A 411 10.00 7.53 -5.87
C GLU A 411 10.61 6.53 -4.90
N GLN A 412 10.33 5.24 -5.07
CA GLN A 412 10.95 4.21 -4.23
C GLN A 412 12.44 4.10 -4.55
N GLU A 413 13.29 4.13 -3.52
CA GLU A 413 14.73 3.97 -3.66
C GLU A 413 15.10 2.66 -4.36
N ARG A 414 16.29 2.64 -4.99
CA ARG A 414 16.74 1.46 -5.75
C ARG A 414 17.10 0.29 -4.84
N PHE A 415 17.75 0.55 -3.71
CA PHE A 415 18.23 -0.46 -2.77
C PHE A 415 17.89 -0.08 -1.32
N SER A 416 18.14 -0.99 -0.37
CA SER A 416 17.99 -0.69 1.05
C SER A 416 19.03 0.32 1.52
N ARG A 417 18.73 1.01 2.62
CA ARG A 417 19.61 2.06 3.16
C ARG A 417 21.04 1.57 3.42
N LEU A 418 21.21 0.38 3.99
CA LEU A 418 22.55 -0.20 4.21
C LEU A 418 23.30 -0.42 2.90
N ILE A 419 22.62 -0.91 1.86
CA ILE A 419 23.24 -1.17 0.56
C ILE A 419 23.65 0.15 -0.09
N LEU A 420 22.79 1.17 -0.07
CA LEU A 420 23.10 2.51 -0.57
C LEU A 420 24.28 3.15 0.17
N ASP A 421 24.32 3.03 1.50
CA ASP A 421 25.43 3.57 2.31
C ASP A 421 26.75 2.85 2.02
N ILE A 422 26.74 1.52 1.85
CA ILE A 422 27.94 0.76 1.45
C ILE A 422 28.40 1.21 0.05
N GLN A 423 27.48 1.37 -0.91
CA GLN A 423 27.83 1.84 -2.26
C GLN A 423 28.45 3.25 -2.23
N LYS A 424 27.91 4.13 -1.39
CA LYS A 424 28.36 5.53 -1.29
C LYS A 424 29.68 5.69 -0.53
N LYS A 425 29.88 4.94 0.56
CA LYS A 425 31.02 5.10 1.48
C LYS A 425 32.16 4.10 1.22
N GLU A 426 31.85 2.97 0.61
CA GLU A 426 32.80 1.92 0.25
C GLU A 426 32.79 1.79 -1.28
N ASP A 427 32.16 0.76 -1.84
CA ASP A 427 31.98 0.61 -3.28
C ASP A 427 30.83 -0.35 -3.64
N ASN A 428 30.48 -0.40 -4.93
CA ASN A 428 29.44 -1.28 -5.46
C ASN A 428 29.79 -2.78 -5.30
N VAL A 429 31.07 -3.15 -5.33
CA VAL A 429 31.55 -4.54 -5.20
C VAL A 429 31.36 -5.06 -3.78
N GLN A 430 31.59 -4.22 -2.76
CA GLN A 430 31.34 -4.55 -1.35
C GLN A 430 29.84 -4.77 -1.11
N SER A 431 28.99 -3.94 -1.70
CA SER A 431 27.53 -4.12 -1.60
C SER A 431 27.07 -5.45 -2.20
N ALA A 432 27.61 -5.82 -3.37
CA ALA A 432 27.37 -7.11 -3.99
C ALA A 432 27.91 -8.28 -3.15
N SER A 433 29.08 -8.10 -2.51
CA SER A 433 29.70 -9.10 -1.63
C SER A 433 28.82 -9.41 -0.41
N VAL A 434 28.23 -8.39 0.22
CA VAL A 434 27.28 -8.57 1.35
C VAL A 434 26.07 -9.39 0.93
N LEU A 435 25.41 -9.00 -0.16
CA LEU A 435 24.23 -9.71 -0.67
C LEU A 435 24.57 -11.14 -1.12
N LYS A 436 25.78 -11.36 -1.62
CA LYS A 436 26.28 -12.70 -1.97
C LYS A 436 26.45 -13.59 -0.74
N VAL A 437 26.97 -13.06 0.37
CA VAL A 437 27.05 -13.80 1.64
C VAL A 437 25.65 -14.09 2.18
N ALA A 438 24.74 -13.10 2.17
CA ALA A 438 23.35 -13.30 2.59
C ALA A 438 22.66 -14.38 1.76
N SER A 439 22.80 -14.35 0.44
CA SER A 439 22.22 -15.35 -0.48
C SER A 439 22.74 -16.76 -0.23
N LYS A 440 24.00 -16.91 0.19
CA LYS A 440 24.61 -18.21 0.52
C LYS A 440 24.21 -18.74 1.90
N LYS A 441 24.03 -17.85 2.87
CA LYS A 441 23.68 -18.21 4.26
C LYS A 441 22.19 -18.47 4.46
N MET A 442 21.35 -17.88 3.61
CA MET A 442 19.90 -18.05 3.61
C MET A 442 19.49 -18.52 2.21
N ASP A 443 19.65 -19.81 1.98
CA ASP A 443 19.48 -20.47 0.68
C ASP A 443 18.01 -20.60 0.25
N THR A 444 17.07 -20.52 1.18
CA THR A 444 15.62 -20.49 0.91
C THR A 444 15.09 -19.10 0.55
N ASN A 445 15.81 -18.03 0.90
CA ASN A 445 15.33 -16.66 0.69
C ASN A 445 15.58 -16.18 -0.76
N PRO A 446 14.54 -15.80 -1.53
CA PRO A 446 14.69 -15.34 -2.91
C PRO A 446 15.11 -13.87 -3.04
N PHE A 447 14.92 -13.04 -2.01
CA PHE A 447 15.06 -11.59 -2.11
C PHE A 447 16.53 -11.13 -2.10
N PHE A 448 17.43 -11.85 -1.42
CA PHE A 448 18.87 -11.54 -1.47
C PHE A 448 19.50 -11.78 -2.85
N PRO A 449 19.33 -12.96 -3.51
CA PRO A 449 19.85 -13.15 -4.85
C PRO A 449 19.15 -12.23 -5.87
N GLN A 450 17.89 -11.87 -5.65
CA GLN A 450 17.18 -10.87 -6.45
C GLN A 450 17.83 -9.49 -6.33
N ALA A 451 18.06 -9.00 -5.11
CA ALA A 451 18.74 -7.72 -4.86
C ALA A 451 20.17 -7.72 -5.43
N LEU A 452 20.88 -8.85 -5.31
CA LEU A 452 22.22 -9.02 -5.87
C LEU A 452 22.22 -8.94 -7.40
N ALA A 453 21.25 -9.59 -8.07
CA ALA A 453 21.09 -9.48 -9.53
C ALA A 453 20.89 -8.02 -9.94
N ARG A 454 20.10 -7.26 -9.19
CA ARG A 454 19.87 -5.82 -9.41
C ARG A 454 21.14 -4.99 -9.26
N VAL A 455 21.99 -5.24 -8.26
CA VAL A 455 23.31 -4.58 -8.16
C VAL A 455 24.16 -4.89 -9.40
N TYR A 456 24.16 -6.15 -9.87
CA TYR A 456 24.95 -6.52 -11.04
C TYR A 456 24.49 -5.86 -12.34
N TYR A 457 23.20 -5.79 -12.66
CA TYR A 457 22.75 -5.19 -13.93
C TYR A 457 22.54 -3.67 -13.85
N ILE A 458 22.20 -3.11 -12.69
CA ILE A 458 21.98 -1.66 -12.54
C ILE A 458 23.33 -0.95 -12.39
N GLU A 459 24.15 -1.37 -11.44
CA GLU A 459 25.34 -0.61 -11.00
C GLU A 459 26.64 -1.12 -11.63
N LEU A 460 26.85 -2.45 -11.66
CA LEU A 460 28.11 -3.04 -12.15
C LEU A 460 28.12 -3.37 -13.65
N LYS A 461 26.96 -3.37 -14.30
CA LYS A 461 26.75 -3.77 -15.71
C LYS A 461 27.30 -5.17 -16.06
N GLU A 462 27.36 -6.08 -15.09
CA GLU A 462 27.79 -7.47 -15.28
C GLU A 462 26.58 -8.39 -15.55
N TYR A 463 26.00 -8.30 -16.75
CA TYR A 463 24.74 -8.97 -17.09
C TYR A 463 24.76 -10.50 -16.93
N ASN A 464 25.89 -11.17 -17.18
CA ASN A 464 26.00 -12.63 -17.01
C ASN A 464 25.87 -13.05 -15.54
N LYS A 465 26.53 -12.32 -14.62
CA LYS A 465 26.39 -12.59 -13.18
C LYS A 465 25.00 -12.23 -12.70
N ALA A 466 24.43 -11.12 -13.21
CA ALA A 466 23.05 -10.75 -12.92
C ALA A 466 22.06 -11.86 -13.33
N GLU A 467 22.24 -12.46 -14.53
CA GLU A 467 21.34 -13.51 -15.04
C GLU A 467 21.41 -14.76 -14.19
N MET A 468 22.61 -15.17 -13.77
CA MET A 468 22.83 -16.29 -12.85
C MET A 468 22.08 -16.08 -11.52
N TRP A 469 22.22 -14.91 -10.90
CA TRP A 469 21.56 -14.63 -9.61
C TRP A 469 20.04 -14.40 -9.74
N ALA A 470 19.57 -13.84 -10.85
CA ALA A 470 18.13 -13.73 -11.12
C ALA A 470 17.48 -15.12 -11.28
N LYS A 471 18.17 -16.05 -11.97
CA LYS A 471 17.74 -17.45 -12.06
C LYS A 471 17.76 -18.17 -10.71
N GLU A 472 18.78 -17.89 -9.89
CA GLU A 472 18.85 -18.43 -8.52
C GLU A 472 17.69 -17.91 -7.65
N ALA A 473 17.36 -16.63 -7.72
CA ALA A 473 16.19 -16.07 -7.03
C ALA A 473 14.89 -16.75 -7.47
N LYS A 474 14.69 -16.89 -8.80
CA LYS A 474 13.54 -17.59 -9.38
C LYS A 474 13.48 -19.06 -8.95
N LYS A 475 14.61 -19.76 -8.85
CA LYS A 475 14.68 -21.14 -8.37
C LYS A 475 14.17 -21.28 -6.94
N ARG A 476 14.47 -20.31 -6.07
CA ARG A 476 14.06 -20.31 -4.66
C ARG A 476 12.57 -19.99 -4.45
N ASN A 477 11.98 -19.21 -5.35
CA ASN A 477 10.55 -18.93 -5.32
C ASN A 477 9.95 -18.93 -6.74
N PRO A 478 9.70 -20.11 -7.32
CA PRO A 478 9.31 -20.26 -8.72
C PRO A 478 7.90 -19.75 -9.02
N GLN A 479 7.05 -19.62 -8.01
CA GLN A 479 5.65 -19.19 -8.16
C GLN A 479 5.46 -17.67 -8.02
N SER A 480 6.49 -16.93 -7.61
CA SER A 480 6.38 -15.49 -7.41
C SER A 480 6.58 -14.71 -8.70
N SER A 481 5.54 -14.03 -9.17
CA SER A 481 5.65 -13.10 -10.30
C SER A 481 6.66 -11.98 -10.00
N PHE A 482 6.66 -11.42 -8.79
CA PHE A 482 7.59 -10.35 -8.39
C PHE A 482 9.07 -10.77 -8.44
N VAL A 483 9.38 -12.04 -8.16
CA VAL A 483 10.75 -12.57 -8.29
C VAL A 483 11.09 -12.80 -9.75
N ALA A 484 10.15 -13.34 -10.54
CA ALA A 484 10.33 -13.57 -11.97
C ALA A 484 10.56 -12.28 -12.79
N ASP A 485 9.94 -11.17 -12.40
CA ASP A 485 10.10 -9.83 -13.01
C ASP A 485 11.56 -9.44 -13.19
N THR A 486 12.42 -9.83 -12.24
CA THR A 486 13.84 -9.44 -12.24
C THR A 486 14.59 -9.90 -13.49
N LEU A 487 14.24 -11.06 -14.05
CA LEU A 487 14.86 -11.57 -15.28
C LEU A 487 14.44 -10.73 -16.50
N GLY A 488 13.17 -10.35 -16.58
CA GLY A 488 12.64 -9.45 -17.63
C GLY A 488 13.27 -8.06 -17.52
N GLN A 489 13.32 -7.48 -16.32
CA GLN A 489 13.95 -6.19 -16.07
C GLN A 489 15.44 -6.18 -16.42
N LEU A 490 16.16 -7.26 -16.11
CA LEU A 490 17.58 -7.42 -16.48
C LEU A 490 17.77 -7.38 -18.00
N HIS A 491 17.03 -8.22 -18.74
CA HIS A 491 17.19 -8.29 -20.19
C HIS A 491 16.71 -6.99 -20.87
N LYS A 492 15.65 -6.36 -20.37
CA LYS A 492 15.20 -5.03 -20.80
C LYS A 492 16.27 -3.97 -20.53
N ASN A 493 16.91 -3.99 -19.36
CA ASN A 493 17.99 -3.06 -19.04
C ASN A 493 19.19 -3.24 -19.97
N HIS A 494 19.56 -4.49 -20.24
CA HIS A 494 20.61 -4.82 -21.19
C HIS A 494 20.27 -4.34 -22.61
N LEU A 495 19.04 -4.54 -23.07
CA LEU A 495 18.56 -4.03 -24.35
C LEU A 495 18.62 -2.50 -24.42
N ASN A 496 18.19 -1.82 -23.37
CA ASN A 496 18.25 -0.35 -23.26
C ASN A 496 19.67 0.20 -23.26
N TYR A 497 20.63 -0.54 -22.70
CA TYR A 497 22.05 -0.18 -22.73
C TYR A 497 22.63 -0.21 -24.16
N LEU A 498 22.04 -0.99 -25.07
CA LEU A 498 22.41 -0.99 -26.49
C LEU A 498 21.82 0.20 -27.26
N ASN A 499 20.84 0.93 -26.69
CA ASN A 499 20.14 2.01 -27.39
C ASN A 499 21.01 3.26 -27.51
N PRO A 500 21.38 3.71 -28.73
CA PRO A 500 22.19 4.90 -28.93
C PRO A 500 21.56 6.19 -28.39
N LEU A 501 20.21 6.23 -28.32
CA LEU A 501 19.43 7.38 -27.89
C LEU A 501 19.44 7.59 -26.37
N ASN A 502 19.85 6.59 -25.58
CA ASN A 502 19.83 6.63 -24.11
C ASN A 502 21.15 7.14 -23.50
N LYS A 503 22.14 7.53 -24.31
CA LYS A 503 23.42 8.04 -23.80
C LYS A 503 23.23 9.40 -23.15
N THR A 504 23.33 9.44 -21.82
CA THR A 504 23.32 10.71 -21.07
C THR A 504 24.70 11.35 -21.06
N SER A 505 24.76 12.68 -20.98
CA SER A 505 25.97 13.51 -21.05
C SER A 505 27.06 13.16 -20.01
N LYS A 506 26.72 12.48 -18.90
CA LYS A 506 27.69 12.00 -17.89
C LYS A 506 28.50 10.77 -18.32
N GLU A 507 28.07 10.03 -19.34
CA GLU A 507 28.74 8.81 -19.81
C GLU A 507 29.87 9.09 -20.84
N GLN A 508 30.06 10.35 -21.23
CA GLN A 508 31.06 10.75 -22.23
C GLN A 508 32.51 10.73 -21.69
N GLY A 509 32.72 10.68 -20.37
CA GLY A 509 34.03 10.91 -19.77
C GLY A 509 34.96 9.70 -19.63
N ASN A 510 34.49 8.45 -19.68
CA ASN A 510 35.35 7.31 -19.32
C ASN A 510 35.13 5.98 -20.08
N VAL A 511 34.33 5.96 -21.13
CA VAL A 511 34.24 4.80 -22.02
C VAL A 511 34.69 5.23 -23.40
N LYS A 512 35.88 4.76 -23.81
CA LYS A 512 36.34 4.83 -25.21
C LYS A 512 35.14 4.48 -26.10
N SER A 513 34.80 5.41 -26.97
CA SER A 513 33.70 5.40 -27.93
C SER A 513 33.75 4.22 -28.91
N LYS A 514 33.57 2.99 -28.43
CA LYS A 514 33.15 1.88 -29.27
C LYS A 514 31.67 2.10 -29.58
N LYS A 515 31.39 2.57 -30.80
CA LYS A 515 30.10 2.40 -31.48
C LYS A 515 29.68 0.94 -31.33
N LEU A 516 28.85 0.63 -30.33
CA LEU A 516 28.24 -0.68 -30.18
C LEU A 516 27.04 -0.71 -31.16
N HIS A 517 27.32 -0.86 -32.46
CA HIS A 517 26.27 -1.18 -33.43
C HIS A 517 25.90 -2.66 -33.22
N ALA A 518 25.08 -2.93 -32.21
CA ALA A 518 24.55 -4.26 -31.97
C ALA A 518 23.79 -4.71 -33.22
N LYS A 519 24.13 -5.89 -33.75
CA LYS A 519 23.48 -6.40 -34.97
C LYS A 519 22.00 -6.69 -34.68
N PRO A 520 21.10 -6.63 -35.69
CA PRO A 520 19.68 -6.97 -35.50
C PRO A 520 19.47 -8.32 -34.79
N ARG A 521 20.33 -9.31 -35.07
CA ARG A 521 20.32 -10.60 -34.38
C ARG A 521 20.54 -10.51 -32.88
N GLU A 522 21.50 -9.70 -32.43
CA GLU A 522 21.80 -9.54 -31.00
C GLU A 522 20.65 -8.83 -30.29
N ILE A 523 20.09 -7.80 -30.92
CA ILE A 523 18.91 -7.06 -30.45
C ILE A 523 17.72 -8.02 -30.29
N LEU A 524 17.42 -8.80 -31.34
CA LEU A 524 16.32 -9.77 -31.34
C LEU A 524 16.53 -10.89 -30.31
N GLN A 525 17.77 -11.38 -30.12
CA GLN A 525 18.08 -12.38 -29.08
C GLN A 525 17.80 -11.84 -27.68
N LEU A 526 18.26 -10.62 -27.36
CA LEU A 526 17.99 -10.00 -26.07
C LEU A 526 16.50 -9.72 -25.88
N ALA A 527 15.83 -9.20 -26.90
CA ALA A 527 14.40 -8.94 -26.85
C ALA A 527 13.59 -10.23 -26.65
N THR A 528 13.98 -11.33 -27.31
CA THR A 528 13.38 -12.67 -27.11
C THR A 528 13.47 -13.08 -25.65
N LYS A 529 14.68 -13.03 -25.06
CA LYS A 529 14.88 -13.37 -23.64
C LYS A 529 14.04 -12.48 -22.70
N ALA A 530 13.97 -11.19 -22.98
CA ALA A 530 13.18 -10.25 -22.18
C ALA A 530 11.67 -10.54 -22.28
N ILE A 531 11.17 -10.75 -23.50
CA ILE A 531 9.77 -11.07 -23.78
C ILE A 531 9.35 -12.39 -23.14
N GLU A 532 10.16 -13.44 -23.28
CA GLU A 532 9.89 -14.74 -22.65
C GLU A 532 9.86 -14.63 -21.12
N ALA A 533 10.79 -13.88 -20.53
CA ALA A 533 10.80 -13.64 -19.09
C ALA A 533 9.54 -12.90 -18.62
N PHE A 534 9.11 -11.86 -19.34
CA PHE A 534 7.89 -11.11 -19.02
C PHE A 534 6.60 -11.89 -19.28
N LYS A 535 6.54 -12.73 -20.31
CA LYS A 535 5.42 -13.66 -20.53
C LYS A 535 5.33 -14.69 -19.41
N HIS A 536 6.46 -15.23 -18.96
CA HIS A 536 6.49 -16.14 -17.82
C HIS A 536 6.06 -15.44 -16.53
N GLU A 537 6.48 -14.20 -16.30
CA GLU A 537 6.02 -13.39 -15.17
C GLU A 537 4.51 -13.15 -15.21
N GLU A 538 3.97 -12.76 -16.37
CA GLU A 538 2.53 -12.58 -16.61
C GLU A 538 1.77 -13.87 -16.28
N GLN A 539 2.23 -15.02 -16.77
CA GLN A 539 1.62 -16.32 -16.47
C GLN A 539 1.63 -16.63 -14.97
N LEU A 540 2.71 -16.32 -14.25
CA LEU A 540 2.75 -16.48 -12.79
C LEU A 540 1.76 -15.55 -12.10
N ALA A 541 1.73 -14.26 -12.47
CA ALA A 541 0.79 -13.29 -11.90
C ALA A 541 -0.66 -13.73 -12.13
N GLU A 542 -0.92 -14.38 -13.27
CA GLU A 542 -2.21 -14.95 -13.61
C GLU A 542 -2.57 -16.22 -12.84
N ASN A 543 -1.58 -17.00 -12.41
CA ASN A 543 -1.77 -18.23 -11.65
C ASN A 543 -1.77 -18.00 -10.13
N GLU A 544 -1.28 -16.84 -9.67
CA GLU A 544 -1.42 -16.38 -8.28
C GLU A 544 -2.92 -16.25 -7.95
N ARG A 545 -3.50 -17.31 -7.38
CA ARG A 545 -4.90 -17.33 -6.93
C ARG A 545 -5.05 -16.43 -5.72
N GLU A 546 -6.16 -15.70 -5.62
CA GLU A 546 -6.64 -15.20 -4.32
C GLU A 546 -6.97 -16.41 -3.45
N SER A 547 -6.43 -16.47 -2.24
CA SER A 547 -6.88 -17.46 -1.26
C SER A 547 -8.28 -17.05 -0.82
N ASP A 548 -9.30 -17.51 -1.52
CA ASP A 548 -10.63 -17.59 -0.95
C ASP A 548 -10.54 -18.57 0.23
N MET A 549 -10.74 -18.03 1.43
CA MET A 549 -10.90 -18.73 2.71
C MET A 549 -11.00 -20.27 2.60
N LYS A 550 -9.89 -20.97 2.81
CA LYS A 550 -9.79 -22.29 3.45
C LYS A 550 -8.32 -22.55 3.75
N GLY A 551 -8.03 -22.81 5.03
CA GLY A 551 -6.69 -22.90 5.56
C GLY A 551 -5.86 -23.96 4.85
N ASP A 552 -4.72 -23.55 4.31
CA ASP A 552 -3.44 -24.19 4.61
C ASP A 552 -2.30 -23.24 4.25
N GLY A 553 -1.15 -23.44 4.87
CA GLY A 553 -0.08 -22.44 5.03
C GLY A 553 0.53 -21.79 3.77
N ALA A 554 0.98 -20.55 3.99
CA ALA A 554 2.20 -19.96 3.43
C ALA A 554 2.33 -19.73 1.91
N THR A 555 1.29 -19.27 1.22
CA THR A 555 1.49 -18.52 -0.03
C THR A 555 0.87 -17.13 0.09
N LYS A 556 1.70 -16.12 0.41
CA LYS A 556 1.29 -14.71 0.48
C LYS A 556 0.78 -14.26 -0.90
N VAL A 557 -0.52 -14.29 -1.13
CA VAL A 557 -1.11 -13.66 -2.31
C VAL A 557 -0.99 -12.15 -2.14
N SER A 558 -0.33 -11.49 -3.08
CA SER A 558 -0.27 -10.03 -3.12
C SER A 558 -1.68 -9.48 -3.39
N ASN A 559 -2.15 -8.56 -2.53
CA ASN A 559 -3.37 -7.78 -2.77
C ASN A 559 -3.35 -7.01 -4.11
N ILE A 560 -2.16 -6.80 -4.67
CA ILE A 560 -1.94 -6.09 -5.91
C ILE A 560 -1.64 -7.12 -7.00
N PHE A 561 -2.41 -7.07 -8.09
CA PHE A 561 -2.11 -7.84 -9.29
C PHE A 561 -0.82 -7.30 -9.93
N ASN A 562 0.14 -8.17 -10.21
CA ASN A 562 1.38 -7.75 -10.82
C ASN A 562 1.23 -7.60 -12.34
N SER A 563 0.88 -6.40 -12.80
CA SER A 563 0.80 -6.07 -14.23
C SER A 563 2.16 -5.80 -14.90
N ARG A 564 3.28 -5.91 -14.17
CA ARG A 564 4.62 -5.58 -14.68
C ARG A 564 5.07 -6.50 -15.81
N GLY A 565 4.67 -7.77 -15.84
CA GLY A 565 4.92 -8.66 -16.98
C GLY A 565 4.35 -8.11 -18.28
N GLN A 566 3.05 -7.73 -18.27
CA GLN A 566 2.41 -7.14 -19.44
C GLN A 566 3.03 -5.79 -19.82
N PHE A 567 3.29 -4.92 -18.84
CA PHE A 567 3.89 -3.62 -19.09
C PHE A 567 5.33 -3.71 -19.59
N GLY A 568 6.13 -4.60 -19.00
CA GLY A 568 7.52 -4.86 -19.37
C GLY A 568 7.64 -5.37 -20.79
N TYR A 569 6.70 -6.22 -21.24
CA TYR A 569 6.59 -6.63 -22.64
C TYR A 569 6.41 -5.43 -23.57
N VAL A 570 5.46 -4.54 -23.26
CA VAL A 570 5.20 -3.32 -24.04
C VAL A 570 6.45 -2.43 -24.11
N GLN A 571 7.13 -2.26 -22.98
CA GLN A 571 8.36 -1.46 -22.92
C GLN A 571 9.50 -2.09 -23.76
N VAL A 572 9.65 -3.42 -23.74
CA VAL A 572 10.61 -4.11 -24.62
C VAL A 572 10.26 -3.89 -26.08
N CYS A 573 8.98 -3.97 -26.46
CA CYS A 573 8.52 -3.75 -27.83
C CYS A 573 8.78 -2.32 -28.32
N ASN A 574 8.60 -1.32 -27.46
CA ASN A 574 8.97 0.07 -27.75
C ASN A 574 10.44 0.21 -28.10
N VAL A 575 11.32 -0.31 -27.22
CA VAL A 575 12.77 -0.23 -27.40
C VAL A 575 13.22 -1.03 -28.62
N LEU A 576 12.64 -2.22 -28.83
CA LEU A 576 12.91 -3.08 -29.98
C LEU A 576 12.54 -2.39 -31.30
N PHE A 577 11.37 -1.75 -31.37
CA PHE A 577 10.92 -1.03 -32.55
C PHE A 577 11.91 0.08 -32.90
N ASP A 578 12.26 0.92 -31.91
CA ASP A 578 13.15 2.06 -32.13
C ASP A 578 14.54 1.59 -32.58
N LEU A 579 15.08 0.54 -31.96
CA LEU A 579 16.37 -0.03 -32.30
C LEU A 579 16.43 -0.59 -33.72
N LEU A 580 15.42 -1.35 -34.15
CA LEU A 580 15.39 -1.99 -35.47
C LEU A 580 15.12 -0.98 -36.58
N VAL A 581 14.12 -0.11 -36.39
CA VAL A 581 13.74 0.91 -37.38
C VAL A 581 14.87 1.93 -37.57
N HIS A 582 15.57 2.32 -36.50
CA HIS A 582 16.75 3.18 -36.61
C HIS A 582 17.87 2.56 -37.48
N GLN A 583 17.98 1.23 -37.53
CA GLN A 583 18.96 0.55 -38.38
C GLN A 583 18.49 0.42 -39.83
N ASN A 584 17.21 0.14 -40.06
CA ASN A 584 16.62 0.05 -41.40
C ASN A 584 15.09 0.29 -41.34
N GLU A 585 14.60 1.28 -42.07
CA GLU A 585 13.19 1.68 -42.08
C GLU A 585 12.24 0.55 -42.55
N THR A 586 12.75 -0.42 -43.31
CA THR A 586 11.99 -1.61 -43.75
C THR A 586 11.40 -2.39 -42.57
N TRP A 587 12.07 -2.38 -41.41
CA TRP A 587 11.57 -3.00 -40.19
C TRP A 587 10.20 -2.47 -39.77
N ARG A 588 9.89 -1.18 -40.03
CA ARG A 588 8.56 -0.63 -39.72
C ARG A 588 7.47 -1.42 -40.40
N LYS A 589 7.63 -1.71 -41.70
CA LYS A 589 6.63 -2.44 -42.50
C LYS A 589 6.48 -3.88 -42.03
N VAL A 590 7.57 -4.52 -41.60
CA VAL A 590 7.56 -5.88 -41.05
C VAL A 590 6.83 -5.93 -39.70
N LEU A 591 7.22 -5.04 -38.77
CA LEU A 591 6.69 -5.01 -37.41
C LEU A 591 5.20 -4.62 -37.36
N THR A 592 4.73 -3.86 -38.34
CA THR A 592 3.30 -3.51 -38.53
C THR A 592 2.52 -4.57 -39.33
N LYS A 593 3.17 -5.66 -39.77
CA LYS A 593 2.63 -6.69 -40.67
C LYS A 593 2.11 -6.17 -42.02
N ASN A 594 2.62 -5.03 -42.48
CA ASN A 594 2.35 -4.53 -43.82
C ASN A 594 3.08 -5.36 -44.89
N VAL A 595 4.21 -5.97 -44.55
CA VAL A 595 4.94 -6.92 -45.40
C VAL A 595 5.35 -8.15 -44.57
N SER A 596 5.43 -9.31 -45.21
CA SER A 596 5.95 -10.51 -44.57
C SER A 596 7.45 -10.39 -44.33
N MET A 597 7.95 -10.87 -43.19
CA MET A 597 9.39 -10.91 -42.92
C MET A 597 10.14 -11.66 -44.02
N SER A 598 9.60 -12.79 -44.49
CA SER A 598 10.20 -13.61 -45.55
C SER A 598 10.42 -12.83 -46.85
N SER A 599 9.52 -11.87 -47.15
CA SER A 599 9.60 -11.04 -48.37
C SER A 599 10.68 -9.96 -48.30
N VAL A 600 11.29 -9.73 -47.14
CA VAL A 600 12.33 -8.71 -46.93
C VAL A 600 13.64 -9.25 -46.36
N LEU A 601 13.74 -10.56 -46.09
CA LEU A 601 14.97 -11.21 -45.57
C LEU A 601 16.17 -10.94 -46.48
N GLU A 602 15.98 -11.01 -47.81
CA GLU A 602 17.01 -10.73 -48.81
C GLU A 602 17.51 -9.27 -48.72
N SER A 603 16.59 -8.32 -48.55
CA SER A 603 16.91 -6.90 -48.41
C SER A 603 17.67 -6.55 -47.12
N LEU A 604 17.55 -7.39 -46.09
CA LEU A 604 18.21 -7.23 -44.80
C LEU A 604 19.58 -7.93 -44.73
N GLY A 605 19.92 -8.79 -45.70
CA GLY A 605 21.26 -9.37 -45.87
C GLY A 605 21.69 -10.38 -44.80
N ASP A 606 20.77 -10.95 -44.02
CA ASP A 606 21.09 -11.92 -42.95
C ASP A 606 20.03 -13.01 -42.79
N ASN A 607 20.19 -14.10 -43.55
CA ASN A 607 19.26 -15.24 -43.56
C ASN A 607 19.07 -15.90 -42.18
N LYS A 608 19.99 -15.68 -41.22
CA LYS A 608 19.83 -16.19 -39.84
C LYS A 608 18.78 -15.43 -39.03
N LEU A 609 18.19 -14.38 -39.57
CA LEU A 609 17.06 -13.66 -38.96
C LEU A 609 15.76 -14.49 -38.99
N ASP A 610 15.66 -15.46 -39.90
CA ASP A 610 14.49 -16.32 -40.06
C ASP A 610 14.06 -17.04 -38.77
N ARG A 611 15.02 -17.39 -37.91
CA ARG A 611 14.74 -17.99 -36.58
C ARG A 611 13.89 -17.12 -35.63
N PHE A 612 13.72 -15.82 -35.94
CA PHE A 612 12.88 -14.89 -35.17
C PHE A 612 11.53 -14.61 -35.82
N ASN A 613 11.20 -15.30 -36.93
CA ASN A 613 9.98 -15.08 -37.68
C ASN A 613 8.73 -15.22 -36.79
N ASP A 614 8.68 -16.25 -35.95
CA ASP A 614 7.56 -16.45 -35.01
C ASP A 614 7.42 -15.30 -34.01
N LEU A 615 8.53 -14.84 -33.45
CA LEU A 615 8.54 -13.71 -32.53
C LEU A 615 7.98 -12.47 -33.24
N ILE A 616 8.57 -12.10 -34.37
CA ILE A 616 8.23 -10.89 -35.13
C ILE A 616 6.76 -10.93 -35.59
N ASN A 617 6.30 -12.08 -36.07
CA ASN A 617 4.91 -12.28 -36.43
C ASN A 617 3.97 -12.25 -35.22
N SER A 618 4.42 -12.51 -33.99
CA SER A 618 3.58 -12.37 -32.80
C SER A 618 3.49 -10.94 -32.25
N LEU A 619 4.51 -10.10 -32.46
CA LEU A 619 4.68 -8.82 -31.76
C LEU A 619 3.45 -7.91 -31.88
N ARG A 620 2.99 -7.65 -33.11
CA ARG A 620 1.86 -6.74 -33.36
C ARG A 620 0.58 -7.16 -32.62
N ASP A 621 0.32 -8.47 -32.54
CA ASP A 621 -0.91 -9.00 -31.93
C ASP A 621 -0.84 -9.00 -30.42
N GLU A 622 0.32 -9.37 -29.88
CA GLU A 622 0.55 -9.29 -28.45
C GLU A 622 0.58 -7.84 -27.96
N VAL A 623 1.09 -6.90 -28.75
CA VAL A 623 0.99 -5.45 -28.44
C VAL A 623 -0.46 -5.01 -28.42
N GLU A 624 -1.27 -5.35 -29.45
CA GLU A 624 -2.70 -5.00 -29.49
C GLU A 624 -3.43 -5.57 -28.25
N ARG A 625 -3.25 -6.86 -27.94
CA ARG A 625 -3.86 -7.52 -26.78
C ARG A 625 -3.49 -6.84 -25.45
N LYS A 626 -2.21 -6.49 -25.27
CA LYS A 626 -1.72 -5.87 -24.03
C LYS A 626 -2.14 -4.42 -23.91
N CYS A 627 -2.18 -3.68 -25.02
CA CYS A 627 -2.70 -2.31 -25.02
C CYS A 627 -4.20 -2.29 -24.72
N ASP A 628 -5.00 -3.21 -25.25
CA ASP A 628 -6.42 -3.37 -24.88
C ASP A 628 -6.58 -3.70 -23.38
N PHE A 629 -5.73 -4.55 -22.82
CA PHE A 629 -5.69 -4.78 -21.37
C PHE A 629 -5.46 -3.47 -20.60
N PHE A 630 -4.45 -2.67 -20.96
CA PHE A 630 -4.15 -1.41 -20.27
C PHE A 630 -5.23 -0.34 -20.49
N ASP A 631 -5.89 -0.33 -21.65
CA ASP A 631 -7.03 0.54 -21.94
C ASP A 631 -8.17 0.29 -20.93
N LYS A 632 -8.57 -0.98 -20.76
CA LYS A 632 -9.57 -1.39 -19.75
C LYS A 632 -9.09 -1.13 -18.31
N TYR A 633 -7.84 -1.49 -18.02
CA TYR A 633 -7.25 -1.38 -16.69
C TYR A 633 -7.20 0.05 -16.18
N LEU A 634 -6.80 1.01 -17.03
CA LEU A 634 -6.71 2.43 -16.68
C LEU A 634 -8.07 3.15 -16.76
N THR A 635 -8.95 2.73 -17.67
CA THR A 635 -10.29 3.34 -17.80
C THR A 635 -11.15 3.02 -16.59
N TYR A 636 -11.19 1.76 -16.17
CA TYR A 636 -12.12 1.28 -15.14
C TYR A 636 -11.58 1.30 -13.71
N SER A 637 -10.26 1.42 -13.53
CA SER A 637 -9.65 1.35 -12.20
C SER A 637 -8.47 2.32 -12.03
N LYS A 638 -8.18 2.69 -10.78
CA LYS A 638 -6.98 3.46 -10.39
C LYS A 638 -6.36 2.91 -9.11
N PRO A 639 -5.09 3.19 -8.78
CA PRO A 639 -4.42 2.57 -7.64
C PRO A 639 -5.12 2.79 -6.30
N ASP A 640 -5.68 3.98 -6.09
CA ASP A 640 -6.41 4.39 -4.88
C ASP A 640 -7.35 5.57 -5.20
N MET A 641 -8.33 5.85 -4.34
CA MET A 641 -9.27 6.97 -4.45
C MET A 641 -8.59 8.34 -4.62
N LYS A 642 -7.36 8.48 -4.10
CA LYS A 642 -6.56 9.73 -4.10
C LYS A 642 -5.43 9.75 -5.12
N LYS A 643 -5.09 8.61 -5.73
CA LYS A 643 -3.88 8.48 -6.57
C LYS A 643 -4.22 8.07 -7.98
N TYR A 644 -3.47 8.62 -8.91
CA TYR A 644 -3.48 8.19 -10.31
C TYR A 644 -2.39 7.17 -10.57
N ASP A 645 -2.57 6.38 -11.63
CA ASP A 645 -1.47 5.63 -12.22
C ASP A 645 -0.38 6.59 -12.69
N VAL A 646 0.86 6.09 -12.72
CA VAL A 646 1.99 6.93 -13.13
C VAL A 646 1.83 7.28 -14.62
N PRO A 647 1.98 8.56 -15.04
CA PRO A 647 1.66 8.99 -16.41
C PRO A 647 2.39 8.23 -17.52
N TYR A 648 3.60 7.72 -17.24
CA TYR A 648 4.37 6.96 -18.23
C TYR A 648 3.69 5.65 -18.65
N ILE A 649 2.80 5.07 -17.84
CA ILE A 649 2.13 3.80 -18.19
C ILE A 649 1.22 4.02 -19.40
N SER A 650 0.36 5.04 -19.33
CA SER A 650 -0.52 5.40 -20.45
C SER A 650 0.28 5.87 -21.67
N LYS A 651 1.38 6.61 -21.46
CA LYS A 651 2.24 7.09 -22.54
C LYS A 651 2.92 5.93 -23.28
N ASP A 652 3.65 5.07 -22.56
CA ASP A 652 4.40 3.95 -23.15
C ASP A 652 3.47 2.97 -23.90
N THR A 653 2.28 2.72 -23.36
CA THR A 653 1.28 1.84 -24.00
C THR A 653 0.68 2.46 -25.26
N SER A 654 0.36 3.75 -25.25
CA SER A 654 -0.12 4.50 -26.42
C SER A 654 0.97 4.61 -27.51
N ASP A 655 2.21 4.89 -27.12
CA ASP A 655 3.36 4.97 -28.02
C ASP A 655 3.61 3.61 -28.70
N CYS A 656 3.51 2.51 -27.94
CA CYS A 656 3.68 1.16 -28.48
C CYS A 656 2.55 0.77 -29.44
N TYR A 657 1.31 1.05 -29.06
CA TYR A 657 0.15 0.83 -29.92
C TYR A 657 0.29 1.60 -31.24
N THR A 658 0.73 2.85 -31.16
CA THR A 658 1.01 3.69 -32.33
C THR A 658 2.05 3.06 -33.25
N LYS A 659 3.14 2.53 -32.69
CA LYS A 659 4.24 1.93 -33.46
C LYS A 659 3.84 0.63 -34.18
N TYR A 660 3.04 -0.23 -33.55
CA TYR A 660 2.76 -1.58 -34.07
C TYR A 660 1.37 -1.75 -34.69
N VAL A 661 0.35 -1.05 -34.17
CA VAL A 661 -1.07 -1.39 -34.41
C VAL A 661 -1.80 -0.31 -35.20
N ARG A 662 -1.60 0.97 -34.87
CA ARG A 662 -2.39 2.10 -35.41
C ARG A 662 -2.47 2.13 -36.94
N ASP A 663 -1.33 1.90 -37.60
CA ASP A 663 -1.21 1.96 -39.06
C ASP A 663 -1.16 0.56 -39.69
N SER A 664 -1.54 -0.50 -38.93
CA SER A 664 -1.59 -1.88 -39.41
C SER A 664 -2.92 -2.19 -40.11
N PRO A 665 -2.96 -3.07 -41.13
CA PRO A 665 -4.20 -3.43 -41.81
C PRO A 665 -5.18 -4.18 -40.89
N PRO A 666 -6.50 -3.96 -41.03
CA PRO A 666 -7.50 -4.65 -40.22
C PRO A 666 -7.59 -6.14 -40.60
N ARG A 667 -7.80 -7.01 -39.61
CA ARG A 667 -7.89 -8.47 -39.79
C ARG A 667 -9.30 -8.99 -39.87
N HIS A 668 -9.55 -9.96 -40.76
CA HIS A 668 -10.75 -10.81 -40.74
C HIS A 668 -12.07 -10.03 -40.60
N VAL A 669 -12.15 -8.86 -41.22
CA VAL A 669 -13.39 -8.07 -41.31
C VAL A 669 -13.99 -8.29 -42.68
N LYS A 670 -15.32 -8.35 -42.79
CA LYS A 670 -15.99 -8.14 -44.08
C LYS A 670 -15.45 -6.85 -44.72
N GLU A 671 -15.13 -6.88 -46.00
CA GLU A 671 -14.47 -5.77 -46.71
C GLU A 671 -15.17 -4.41 -46.47
N GLU A 672 -16.50 -4.41 -46.36
CA GLU A 672 -17.31 -3.20 -46.14
C GLU A 672 -17.07 -2.48 -44.79
N CYS A 673 -16.81 -3.21 -43.70
CA CYS A 673 -16.60 -2.61 -42.37
C CYS A 673 -15.11 -2.38 -42.02
N ALA A 674 -14.20 -2.99 -42.78
CA ALA A 674 -12.76 -2.85 -42.60
C ALA A 674 -12.29 -1.37 -42.50
N PRO A 675 -12.70 -0.43 -43.38
CA PRO A 675 -12.25 0.96 -43.29
C PRO A 675 -12.78 1.67 -42.04
N TYR A 676 -13.98 1.33 -41.55
CA TYR A 676 -14.56 1.94 -40.35
C TYR A 676 -13.83 1.48 -39.09
N ILE A 677 -13.53 0.18 -39.00
CA ILE A 677 -12.76 -0.38 -37.88
C ILE A 677 -11.35 0.20 -37.86
N GLN A 678 -10.70 0.38 -39.02
CA GLN A 678 -9.38 0.99 -39.08
C GLN A 678 -9.37 2.42 -38.51
N LYS A 679 -10.38 3.23 -38.86
CA LYS A 679 -10.51 4.57 -38.28
C LYS A 679 -10.74 4.53 -36.77
N LEU A 680 -11.59 3.64 -36.28
CA LEU A 680 -11.79 3.46 -34.83
C LEU A 680 -10.50 3.06 -34.10
N LYS A 681 -9.66 2.21 -34.72
CA LYS A 681 -8.32 1.88 -34.20
C LYS A 681 -7.40 3.09 -34.12
N GLN A 682 -7.43 3.95 -35.14
CA GLN A 682 -6.64 5.18 -35.16
C GLN A 682 -7.07 6.17 -34.06
N SER A 683 -8.37 6.21 -33.76
CA SER A 683 -8.94 7.01 -32.68
C SER A 683 -8.94 6.32 -31.31
N LEU A 684 -8.36 5.12 -31.17
CA LEU A 684 -8.36 4.32 -29.93
C LEU A 684 -9.77 4.10 -29.34
N ALA A 685 -10.78 3.94 -30.20
CA ALA A 685 -12.20 3.85 -29.85
C ALA A 685 -12.88 2.58 -30.39
N GLU A 686 -12.10 1.52 -30.63
CA GLU A 686 -12.59 0.22 -31.11
C GLU A 686 -13.26 -0.63 -30.02
N THR A 687 -13.06 -0.29 -28.75
CA THR A 687 -13.64 -0.98 -27.59
C THR A 687 -14.54 -0.04 -26.80
N SER A 688 -15.41 -0.60 -25.96
CA SER A 688 -16.21 0.18 -25.01
C SER A 688 -15.32 0.99 -24.06
N ALA A 689 -14.19 0.43 -23.59
CA ALA A 689 -13.23 1.14 -22.76
C ALA A 689 -12.66 2.37 -23.48
N GLY A 690 -12.26 2.22 -24.74
CA GLY A 690 -11.78 3.32 -25.57
C GLY A 690 -12.80 4.45 -25.68
N ILE A 691 -14.07 4.13 -25.94
CA ILE A 691 -15.18 5.12 -25.99
C ILE A 691 -15.39 5.79 -24.63
N LEU A 692 -15.37 5.02 -23.54
CA LEU A 692 -15.59 5.55 -22.18
C LEU A 692 -14.41 6.39 -21.67
N SER A 693 -13.20 6.13 -22.16
CA SER A 693 -12.01 6.92 -21.87
C SER A 693 -11.96 8.26 -22.62
N TYR A 694 -12.88 8.49 -23.56
CA TYR A 694 -12.81 9.61 -24.50
C TYR A 694 -12.75 10.98 -23.80
N LEU A 695 -13.64 11.21 -22.83
CA LEU A 695 -13.67 12.44 -22.04
C LEU A 695 -12.48 12.55 -21.05
N ASP A 696 -11.73 11.47 -20.83
CA ASP A 696 -10.48 11.48 -20.07
C ASP A 696 -9.26 11.86 -20.96
N ARG A 697 -9.36 11.78 -22.31
CA ARG A 697 -8.23 11.93 -23.27
C ARG A 697 -8.17 13.26 -24.03
N GLU A 698 -8.99 14.25 -23.65
CA GLU A 698 -9.01 15.59 -24.24
C GLU A 698 -9.28 15.64 -25.76
N TYR A 699 -9.98 14.63 -26.31
CA TYR A 699 -10.39 14.63 -27.70
C TYR A 699 -11.48 15.67 -28.01
N THR A 700 -11.63 15.99 -29.30
CA THR A 700 -12.55 17.03 -29.80
C THR A 700 -13.98 16.54 -29.97
N GLU A 701 -14.95 17.44 -30.00
CA GLU A 701 -16.35 17.10 -30.31
C GLU A 701 -16.51 16.45 -31.70
N ALA A 702 -15.74 16.92 -32.69
CA ALA A 702 -15.79 16.43 -34.07
C ALA A 702 -15.38 14.96 -34.18
N GLU A 703 -14.32 14.56 -33.48
CA GLU A 703 -13.84 13.18 -33.41
C GLU A 703 -14.91 12.25 -32.79
N LEU A 704 -15.65 12.70 -31.77
CA LEU A 704 -16.68 11.88 -31.12
C LEU A 704 -17.88 11.66 -32.03
N LYS A 705 -18.27 12.70 -32.80
CA LYS A 705 -19.30 12.57 -33.85
C LYS A 705 -18.87 11.58 -34.92
N GLU A 706 -17.60 11.61 -35.33
CA GLU A 706 -17.06 10.64 -36.27
C GLU A 706 -17.12 9.22 -35.70
N ILE A 707 -16.60 8.99 -34.48
CA ILE A 707 -16.65 7.68 -33.79
C ILE A 707 -18.09 7.15 -33.70
N THR A 708 -19.02 8.03 -33.32
CA THR A 708 -20.44 7.70 -33.20
C THR A 708 -21.03 7.25 -34.54
N THR A 709 -20.71 7.98 -35.62
CA THR A 709 -21.13 7.66 -36.99
C THR A 709 -20.52 6.35 -37.48
N LEU A 710 -19.26 6.08 -37.14
CA LEU A 710 -18.57 4.84 -37.51
C LEU A 710 -19.23 3.63 -36.83
N TRP A 711 -19.56 3.71 -35.55
CA TRP A 711 -20.28 2.65 -34.84
C TRP A 711 -21.70 2.44 -35.38
N GLU A 712 -22.38 3.52 -35.81
CA GLU A 712 -23.69 3.41 -36.47
C GLU A 712 -23.61 2.57 -37.75
N LYS A 713 -22.61 2.85 -38.60
CA LYS A 713 -22.40 2.13 -39.85
C LYS A 713 -22.08 0.67 -39.61
N ILE A 714 -21.24 0.37 -38.61
CA ILE A 714 -20.89 -1.00 -38.24
C ILE A 714 -22.12 -1.75 -37.73
N TYR A 715 -22.91 -1.14 -36.83
CA TYR A 715 -24.14 -1.74 -36.32
C TYR A 715 -25.17 -1.98 -37.44
N SER A 716 -25.32 -1.03 -38.36
CA SER A 716 -26.26 -1.17 -39.49
C SER A 716 -25.84 -2.27 -40.47
N SER A 717 -24.53 -2.50 -40.61
CA SER A 717 -23.97 -3.49 -41.54
C SER A 717 -23.83 -4.89 -40.91
N LYS A 718 -23.82 -4.98 -39.58
CA LYS A 718 -23.68 -6.23 -38.83
C LYS A 718 -24.58 -6.20 -37.61
N ASP A 719 -25.51 -7.15 -37.52
CA ASP A 719 -26.31 -7.36 -36.31
C ASP A 719 -25.44 -7.90 -35.17
N SER A 720 -24.72 -6.99 -34.51
CA SER A 720 -23.78 -7.24 -33.43
C SER A 720 -24.22 -6.48 -32.18
N LEU A 721 -24.44 -7.21 -31.08
CA LEU A 721 -24.79 -6.60 -29.81
C LEU A 721 -23.68 -5.67 -29.31
N THR A 722 -22.40 -6.05 -29.47
CA THR A 722 -21.26 -5.18 -29.12
C THR A 722 -21.23 -3.89 -29.92
N ALA A 723 -21.53 -3.94 -31.22
CA ALA A 723 -21.57 -2.74 -32.06
C ALA A 723 -22.73 -1.81 -31.66
N LEU A 724 -23.89 -2.38 -31.34
CA LEU A 724 -25.04 -1.64 -30.80
C LEU A 724 -24.71 -0.96 -29.47
N VAL A 725 -24.07 -1.68 -28.55
CA VAL A 725 -23.65 -1.16 -27.23
C VAL A 725 -22.67 -0.02 -27.40
N ASN A 726 -21.64 -0.19 -28.22
CA ASN A 726 -20.65 0.87 -28.49
C ASN A 726 -21.28 2.09 -29.16
N TYR A 727 -22.23 1.89 -30.08
CA TYR A 727 -23.00 2.98 -30.69
C TYR A 727 -23.80 3.77 -29.65
N ILE A 728 -24.49 3.09 -28.72
CA ILE A 728 -25.27 3.73 -27.66
C ILE A 728 -24.33 4.44 -26.66
N LEU A 729 -23.22 3.82 -26.25
CA LEU A 729 -22.25 4.43 -25.36
C LEU A 729 -21.62 5.69 -25.98
N ALA A 730 -21.27 5.64 -27.28
CA ALA A 730 -20.76 6.82 -27.99
C ALA A 730 -21.81 7.96 -28.04
N HIS A 731 -23.09 7.63 -28.25
CA HIS A 731 -24.19 8.59 -28.12
C HIS A 731 -24.30 9.20 -26.71
N ILE A 732 -24.20 8.37 -25.66
CA ILE A 732 -24.22 8.86 -24.28
C ILE A 732 -23.04 9.82 -24.04
N MET A 733 -21.84 9.48 -24.52
CA MET A 733 -20.68 10.36 -24.45
C MET A 733 -20.91 11.68 -25.16
N LEU A 734 -21.53 11.66 -26.35
CA LEU A 734 -21.82 12.87 -27.14
C LEU A 734 -22.85 13.78 -26.44
N ILE A 735 -23.89 13.22 -25.82
CA ILE A 735 -24.84 14.00 -25.01
C ILE A 735 -24.13 14.68 -23.84
N ASN A 736 -23.16 13.98 -23.24
CA ASN A 736 -22.36 14.48 -22.13
C ASN A 736 -21.33 15.56 -22.53
N THR A 737 -21.19 15.91 -23.81
CA THR A 737 -20.45 17.13 -24.23
C THR A 737 -21.34 18.37 -24.32
N GLY A 738 -22.63 18.27 -24.00
CA GLY A 738 -23.59 19.39 -24.03
C GLY A 738 -24.36 19.53 -25.35
N LEU A 739 -24.22 18.58 -26.28
CA LEU A 739 -24.98 18.57 -27.52
C LEU A 739 -26.31 17.84 -27.36
N ASP A 740 -27.38 18.44 -27.90
CA ASP A 740 -28.69 17.81 -27.96
C ASP A 740 -28.83 17.02 -29.26
N PHE A 741 -28.28 15.81 -29.29
CA PHE A 741 -28.43 14.89 -30.41
C PHE A 741 -29.23 13.66 -29.98
N PRO A 742 -30.55 13.61 -30.23
CA PRO A 742 -31.37 12.48 -29.81
C PRO A 742 -30.94 11.21 -30.56
N PRO A 743 -30.71 10.07 -29.86
CA PRO A 743 -30.45 8.80 -30.53
C PRO A 743 -31.63 8.41 -31.39
N LYS A 744 -31.39 7.63 -32.46
CA LYS A 744 -32.49 6.98 -33.18
C LYS A 744 -33.24 6.05 -32.22
N HIS A 745 -34.53 6.30 -31.96
CA HIS A 745 -35.38 5.51 -31.07
C HIS A 745 -35.33 3.99 -31.37
N SER A 746 -35.03 3.63 -32.63
CA SER A 746 -34.83 2.26 -33.08
C SER A 746 -33.68 1.53 -32.38
N CYS A 747 -32.59 2.20 -31.97
CA CYS A 747 -31.45 1.53 -31.34
C CYS A 747 -31.75 1.09 -29.89
N LEU A 748 -32.43 1.93 -29.12
CA LEU A 748 -32.88 1.59 -27.76
C LEU A 748 -33.92 0.47 -27.78
N THR A 749 -34.82 0.49 -28.79
CA THR A 749 -35.80 -0.57 -29.01
C THR A 749 -35.11 -1.88 -29.39
N ALA A 750 -34.11 -1.84 -30.28
CA ALA A 750 -33.33 -3.02 -30.65
C ALA A 750 -32.55 -3.59 -29.46
N PHE A 751 -31.97 -2.74 -28.61
CA PHE A 751 -31.29 -3.19 -27.40
C PHE A 751 -32.27 -3.88 -26.43
N ARG A 752 -33.47 -3.30 -26.25
CA ARG A 752 -34.54 -3.91 -25.44
C ARG A 752 -34.94 -5.29 -25.93
N HIS A 753 -35.05 -5.51 -27.24
CA HIS A 753 -35.36 -6.84 -27.80
C HIS A 753 -34.24 -7.87 -27.61
N LYS A 754 -33.01 -7.43 -27.33
CA LYS A 754 -31.87 -8.32 -27.03
C LYS A 754 -31.75 -8.65 -25.54
N MET A 755 -32.66 -8.15 -24.69
CA MET A 755 -32.78 -8.51 -23.28
C MET A 755 -33.71 -9.73 -23.10
N PRO A 756 -33.47 -10.64 -22.13
CA PRO A 756 -32.38 -10.63 -21.15
C PRO A 756 -31.03 -11.05 -21.75
N LEU A 757 -29.94 -10.48 -21.23
CA LEU A 757 -28.58 -10.78 -21.67
C LEU A 757 -28.13 -12.18 -21.22
N ASN A 758 -27.29 -12.83 -22.03
CA ASN A 758 -26.63 -14.08 -21.65
C ASN A 758 -25.67 -13.83 -20.46
N PRO A 759 -25.68 -14.65 -19.39
CA PRO A 759 -24.76 -14.52 -18.24
C PRO A 759 -23.26 -14.39 -18.57
N LYS A 760 -22.84 -14.76 -19.78
CA LYS A 760 -21.46 -14.65 -20.28
C LYS A 760 -21.16 -13.34 -21.02
N GLU A 761 -22.13 -12.45 -21.17
CA GLU A 761 -21.92 -11.14 -21.79
C GLU A 761 -20.97 -10.27 -20.95
N ALA A 762 -20.29 -9.33 -21.61
CA ALA A 762 -19.29 -8.47 -20.96
C ALA A 762 -19.94 -7.50 -19.95
N PRO A 763 -19.21 -7.09 -18.89
CA PRO A 763 -19.77 -6.22 -17.83
C PRO A 763 -20.33 -4.89 -18.34
N GLU A 764 -19.77 -4.37 -19.43
CA GLU A 764 -20.20 -3.13 -20.08
C GLU A 764 -21.65 -3.19 -20.56
N LEU A 765 -22.11 -4.36 -21.00
CA LEU A 765 -23.48 -4.55 -21.48
C LEU A 765 -24.48 -4.49 -20.34
N TYR A 766 -24.16 -5.14 -19.23
CA TYR A 766 -24.96 -5.07 -18.01
C TYR A 766 -24.96 -3.67 -17.40
N MET A 767 -23.82 -2.99 -17.42
CA MET A 767 -23.73 -1.58 -17.02
C MET A 767 -24.67 -0.72 -17.86
N LEU A 768 -24.64 -0.86 -19.19
CA LEU A 768 -25.53 -0.12 -20.08
C LEU A 768 -27.00 -0.46 -19.80
N ALA A 769 -27.33 -1.73 -19.60
CA ALA A 769 -28.70 -2.14 -19.26
C ALA A 769 -29.18 -1.47 -17.96
N LEU A 770 -28.37 -1.48 -16.89
CA LEU A 770 -28.72 -0.80 -15.64
C LEU A 770 -28.85 0.71 -15.84
N LEU A 771 -27.95 1.35 -16.58
CA LEU A 771 -28.04 2.79 -16.88
C LEU A 771 -29.32 3.16 -17.64
N LEU A 772 -29.76 2.32 -18.57
CA LEU A 772 -30.95 2.55 -19.38
C LEU A 772 -32.25 2.23 -18.63
N TYR A 773 -32.25 1.25 -17.74
CA TYR A 773 -33.47 0.72 -17.11
C TYR A 773 -33.58 0.96 -15.61
N TRP A 774 -32.61 1.61 -14.96
CA TRP A 774 -32.76 2.05 -13.57
C TRP A 774 -33.92 3.05 -13.49
N PRO A 775 -34.98 2.82 -12.69
CA PRO A 775 -36.15 3.68 -12.69
C PRO A 775 -35.89 5.01 -11.99
N THR A 776 -36.58 6.04 -12.47
CA THR A 776 -36.62 7.39 -11.89
C THR A 776 -38.08 7.79 -11.65
N ASP A 777 -38.33 8.78 -10.79
CA ASP A 777 -39.69 9.19 -10.36
C ASP A 777 -40.64 9.59 -11.51
N SER A 778 -40.13 9.71 -12.73
CA SER A 778 -40.82 10.12 -13.96
C SER A 778 -41.12 9.01 -14.97
N GLU A 779 -40.77 7.74 -14.73
CA GLU A 779 -40.94 6.64 -15.70
C GLU A 779 -41.70 5.42 -15.13
N ASP A 780 -42.37 4.68 -16.02
CA ASP A 780 -43.10 3.44 -15.72
C ASP A 780 -42.24 2.42 -14.95
N LYS A 781 -42.90 1.55 -14.16
CA LYS A 781 -42.26 0.45 -13.41
C LYS A 781 -41.23 -0.28 -14.28
N CYS A 782 -40.01 -0.45 -13.76
CA CYS A 782 -38.96 -1.20 -14.44
C CYS A 782 -39.47 -2.59 -14.84
N VAL A 783 -39.28 -2.95 -16.11
CA VAL A 783 -39.79 -4.20 -16.72
C VAL A 783 -38.87 -5.40 -16.39
N PHE A 784 -37.66 -5.15 -15.90
CA PHE A 784 -36.64 -6.18 -15.64
C PHE A 784 -36.34 -6.31 -14.14
N ASP A 785 -35.93 -7.50 -13.70
CA ASP A 785 -35.44 -7.72 -12.34
C ASP A 785 -34.04 -7.08 -12.19
N LEU A 786 -34.01 -5.91 -11.55
CA LEU A 786 -32.78 -5.18 -11.28
C LEU A 786 -31.85 -5.93 -10.34
N THR A 787 -32.38 -6.76 -9.44
CA THR A 787 -31.57 -7.57 -8.52
C THR A 787 -30.76 -8.59 -9.31
N GLU A 788 -31.42 -9.29 -10.23
CA GLU A 788 -30.78 -10.26 -11.14
C GLU A 788 -29.76 -9.57 -12.05
N LEU A 789 -30.08 -8.40 -12.61
CA LEU A 789 -29.13 -7.64 -13.45
C LEU A 789 -27.88 -7.19 -12.68
N VAL A 790 -28.03 -6.72 -11.44
CA VAL A 790 -26.88 -6.36 -10.59
C VAL A 790 -26.04 -7.59 -10.26
N GLN A 791 -26.66 -8.73 -9.96
CA GLN A 791 -25.94 -9.99 -9.71
C GLN A 791 -25.20 -10.47 -10.95
N HIS A 792 -25.83 -10.45 -12.13
CA HIS A 792 -25.19 -10.82 -13.39
C HIS A 792 -24.04 -9.88 -13.76
N MET A 793 -24.20 -8.57 -13.54
CA MET A 793 -23.11 -7.60 -13.72
C MET A 793 -21.93 -7.93 -12.81
N HIS A 794 -22.20 -8.20 -11.54
CA HIS A 794 -21.18 -8.57 -10.58
C HIS A 794 -20.46 -9.85 -11.00
N CYS A 795 -21.18 -10.93 -11.33
CA CYS A 795 -20.60 -12.18 -11.82
C CYS A 795 -19.77 -12.01 -13.09
N SER A 796 -20.24 -11.19 -14.04
CA SER A 796 -19.50 -10.88 -15.27
C SER A 796 -18.20 -10.12 -14.95
N TYR A 797 -18.24 -9.16 -14.02
CA TYR A 797 -17.05 -8.47 -13.52
C TYR A 797 -16.05 -9.42 -12.84
N GLU A 798 -16.55 -10.33 -12.00
CA GLU A 798 -15.72 -11.33 -11.31
C GLU A 798 -14.96 -12.20 -12.31
N HIS A 799 -15.62 -12.58 -13.42
CA HIS A 799 -15.03 -13.36 -14.49
C HIS A 799 -14.02 -12.55 -15.33
N ALA A 800 -14.37 -11.32 -15.72
CA ALA A 800 -13.60 -10.53 -16.68
C ALA A 800 -12.44 -9.74 -16.04
N TYR A 801 -12.66 -9.17 -14.84
CA TYR A 801 -11.82 -8.08 -14.32
C TYR A 801 -11.30 -8.26 -12.90
N LYS A 802 -12.01 -8.97 -12.00
CA LYS A 802 -11.59 -9.09 -10.58
C LYS A 802 -10.14 -9.51 -10.42
N LYS A 803 -9.74 -10.56 -11.14
CA LYS A 803 -8.38 -11.11 -11.13
C LYS A 803 -7.31 -10.03 -11.32
N TYR A 804 -7.58 -9.07 -12.20
CA TYR A 804 -6.66 -8.02 -12.60
C TYR A 804 -6.78 -6.77 -11.73
N PHE A 805 -7.99 -6.43 -11.25
CA PHE A 805 -8.22 -5.19 -10.53
C PHE A 805 -7.94 -5.31 -9.03
N ARG A 806 -8.12 -6.49 -8.42
CA ARG A 806 -7.82 -6.77 -6.98
C ARG A 806 -8.08 -5.57 -6.05
N SER A 807 -7.05 -5.04 -5.39
CA SER A 807 -7.16 -3.91 -4.45
C SER A 807 -7.28 -2.51 -5.08
N ARG A 808 -7.41 -2.40 -6.41
CA ARG A 808 -7.54 -1.10 -7.09
C ARG A 808 -8.92 -0.52 -6.88
N TYR A 809 -8.98 0.80 -6.78
CA TYR A 809 -10.25 1.52 -6.70
C TYR A 809 -10.94 1.50 -8.07
N LEU A 810 -12.17 0.99 -8.11
CA LEU A 810 -13.00 0.99 -9.32
C LEU A 810 -13.58 2.39 -9.52
N ARG A 811 -13.35 2.98 -10.70
CA ARG A 811 -13.76 4.35 -10.98
C ARG A 811 -15.27 4.38 -11.27
N PRO A 812 -16.04 5.31 -10.65
CA PRO A 812 -17.41 5.55 -11.10
C PRO A 812 -17.36 6.19 -12.49
N LEU A 813 -18.00 5.57 -13.47
CA LEU A 813 -18.04 6.05 -14.86
C LEU A 813 -19.22 7.01 -15.06
N PHE A 814 -20.37 6.66 -14.47
CA PHE A 814 -21.63 7.38 -14.67
C PHE A 814 -22.37 7.59 -13.35
N PHE A 815 -23.28 8.57 -13.34
CA PHE A 815 -24.22 8.89 -12.28
C PHE A 815 -25.63 9.07 -12.85
N ILE A 816 -26.65 8.85 -12.01
CA ILE A 816 -28.04 9.10 -12.39
C ILE A 816 -28.46 10.52 -12.00
N GLY A 817 -28.86 11.29 -13.01
CA GLY A 817 -29.37 12.65 -12.93
C GLY A 817 -30.88 12.74 -12.98
N LYS A 818 -31.39 13.96 -12.79
CA LYS A 818 -32.82 14.31 -12.90
C LYS A 818 -33.29 14.55 -14.34
N GLY A 819 -32.39 14.43 -15.32
CA GLY A 819 -32.73 14.55 -16.75
C GLY A 819 -33.68 13.45 -17.21
N GLN A 820 -34.22 13.59 -18.42
CA GLN A 820 -35.06 12.58 -19.07
C GLN A 820 -34.29 11.77 -20.11
N SER A 821 -34.71 10.53 -20.36
CA SER A 821 -34.06 9.65 -21.35
C SER A 821 -32.53 9.56 -21.12
N LEU A 822 -31.70 9.54 -22.17
CA LEU A 822 -30.24 9.44 -22.02
C LEU A 822 -29.58 10.64 -21.32
N LYS A 823 -30.23 11.81 -21.26
CA LYS A 823 -29.69 12.98 -20.54
C LYS A 823 -29.61 12.77 -19.03
N ARG A 824 -30.31 11.75 -18.51
CA ARG A 824 -30.21 11.35 -17.10
C ARG A 824 -28.89 10.64 -16.79
N ILE A 825 -28.16 10.17 -17.79
CA ILE A 825 -26.88 9.47 -17.59
C ILE A 825 -25.76 10.51 -17.64
N VAL A 826 -25.21 10.85 -16.49
CA VAL A 826 -24.16 11.88 -16.35
C VAL A 826 -22.81 11.21 -16.22
N HIS A 827 -21.90 11.47 -17.16
CA HIS A 827 -20.54 10.96 -17.09
C HIS A 827 -19.74 11.68 -15.99
N ARG A 828 -18.86 10.94 -15.30
CA ARG A 828 -18.04 11.44 -14.20
C ARG A 828 -17.31 12.75 -14.54
N LYS A 829 -16.71 12.86 -15.73
CA LYS A 829 -15.96 14.06 -16.16
C LYS A 829 -16.83 15.31 -16.29
N VAL A 830 -18.11 15.16 -16.61
CA VAL A 830 -19.07 16.27 -16.66
C VAL A 830 -19.32 16.79 -15.26
N LEU A 831 -19.54 15.88 -14.30
CA LEU A 831 -19.71 16.21 -12.89
C LEU A 831 -18.45 16.87 -12.29
N GLU A 832 -17.26 16.35 -12.59
CA GLU A 832 -15.98 16.99 -12.25
C GLU A 832 -15.87 18.39 -12.88
N GLY A 833 -16.41 18.58 -14.08
CA GLY A 833 -16.49 19.87 -14.78
C GLY A 833 -17.33 20.91 -14.03
N TRP A 834 -18.50 20.52 -13.51
CA TRP A 834 -19.41 21.41 -12.77
C TRP A 834 -18.89 21.89 -11.42
N ALA A 835 -18.03 21.10 -10.77
CA ALA A 835 -17.45 21.46 -9.48
C ALA A 835 -16.65 22.77 -9.55
N ASN A 836 -16.73 23.62 -8.52
CA ASN A 836 -15.91 24.83 -8.45
C ASN A 836 -14.41 24.48 -8.28
N LYS A 837 -13.56 24.99 -9.19
CA LYS A 837 -12.09 24.78 -9.16
C LYS A 837 -11.42 25.42 -7.95
N GLU A 838 -11.98 26.49 -7.40
CA GLU A 838 -11.43 27.21 -6.24
C GLU A 838 -11.77 26.51 -4.91
N ALA A 839 -12.91 25.83 -4.84
CA ALA A 839 -13.38 25.14 -3.64
C ALA A 839 -12.82 23.71 -3.51
N ILE A 840 -12.57 23.03 -4.63
CA ILE A 840 -12.13 21.62 -4.66
C ILE A 840 -10.79 21.51 -5.38
N GLN A 841 -9.73 21.39 -4.59
CA GLN A 841 -8.33 21.33 -5.06
C GLN A 841 -8.06 20.13 -5.97
N ASP A 842 -8.68 18.97 -5.69
CA ASP A 842 -8.65 17.79 -6.55
C ASP A 842 -10.07 17.25 -6.74
N LYS A 843 -10.68 17.60 -7.87
CA LYS A 843 -12.04 17.19 -8.27
C LYS A 843 -12.20 15.68 -8.45
N SER A 844 -11.09 14.96 -8.54
CA SER A 844 -11.06 13.51 -8.78
C SER A 844 -10.72 12.70 -7.53
N ASN A 845 -10.62 13.37 -6.39
CA ASN A 845 -10.50 12.74 -5.09
C ASN A 845 -11.89 12.29 -4.60
N TRP A 846 -12.16 11.00 -4.73
CA TRP A 846 -13.44 10.41 -4.33
C TRP A 846 -13.51 10.02 -2.85
N SER A 847 -12.45 10.29 -2.06
CA SER A 847 -12.33 9.80 -0.68
C SER A 847 -13.05 10.65 0.37
N ASP A 848 -13.37 11.91 0.06
CA ASP A 848 -14.12 12.80 0.97
C ASP A 848 -15.51 13.16 0.45
N GLU A 849 -15.82 12.81 -0.80
CA GLU A 849 -17.11 13.05 -1.46
C GLU A 849 -17.57 14.51 -1.41
N LYS A 850 -16.65 15.48 -1.23
CA LYS A 850 -16.99 16.91 -1.13
C LYS A 850 -17.67 17.46 -2.36
N ILE A 851 -17.39 16.88 -3.53
CA ILE A 851 -18.01 17.25 -4.79
C ILE A 851 -19.55 17.23 -4.73
N PHE A 852 -20.15 16.36 -3.92
CA PHE A 852 -21.61 16.28 -3.77
C PHE A 852 -22.22 17.37 -2.87
N GLN A 853 -21.40 18.23 -2.27
CA GLN A 853 -21.84 19.39 -1.49
C GLN A 853 -22.12 20.61 -2.40
N GLU A 854 -21.64 20.59 -3.64
CA GLU A 854 -21.83 21.68 -4.60
C GLU A 854 -23.31 21.79 -5.03
N PRO A 855 -23.96 22.96 -4.90
CA PRO A 855 -25.37 23.14 -5.24
C PRO A 855 -25.71 22.70 -6.66
N VAL A 856 -24.86 23.05 -7.64
CA VAL A 856 -25.04 22.66 -9.05
C VAL A 856 -25.12 21.14 -9.21
N ILE A 857 -24.38 20.36 -8.43
CA ILE A 857 -24.44 18.89 -8.49
C ILE A 857 -25.73 18.38 -7.86
N GLN A 858 -26.16 18.96 -6.74
CA GLN A 858 -27.43 18.59 -6.06
C GLN A 858 -28.66 18.94 -6.89
N GLU A 859 -28.59 19.99 -7.71
CA GLU A 859 -29.62 20.38 -8.66
C GLU A 859 -29.76 19.36 -9.79
N HIS A 860 -28.66 18.81 -10.29
CA HIS A 860 -28.64 17.94 -11.48
C HIS A 860 -28.71 16.44 -11.17
N LEU A 861 -28.20 15.98 -10.02
CA LEU A 861 -28.21 14.55 -9.65
C LEU A 861 -29.49 14.11 -8.91
N LEU A 862 -29.92 12.88 -9.16
CA LEU A 862 -31.06 12.27 -8.47
C LEU A 862 -30.59 11.57 -7.18
N ARG A 863 -31.28 11.83 -6.06
CA ARG A 863 -31.08 11.06 -4.83
C ARG A 863 -32.00 9.84 -4.82
N VAL A 864 -31.42 8.69 -4.51
CA VAL A 864 -32.13 7.41 -4.33
C VAL A 864 -32.31 7.17 -2.84
N GLU A 865 -33.48 6.69 -2.45
CA GLU A 865 -33.77 6.28 -1.07
C GLU A 865 -33.28 4.86 -0.80
N GLY A 866 -32.97 4.56 0.46
CA GLY A 866 -32.53 3.22 0.83
C GLY A 866 -32.42 3.00 2.33
N VAL A 867 -31.99 1.80 2.70
CA VAL A 867 -31.78 1.38 4.08
C VAL A 867 -30.40 0.76 4.26
N VAL A 868 -29.72 1.17 5.33
CA VAL A 868 -28.48 0.52 5.79
C VAL A 868 -28.86 -0.54 6.82
N ARG A 869 -28.33 -1.76 6.70
CA ARG A 869 -28.45 -2.83 7.70
C ARG A 869 -27.20 -3.72 7.69
N ASN A 870 -26.63 -4.02 8.85
CA ASN A 870 -25.48 -4.93 9.00
C ASN A 870 -24.30 -4.62 8.07
N TYR A 871 -23.90 -3.34 7.94
CA TYR A 871 -22.86 -2.91 6.99
C TYR A 871 -23.17 -3.17 5.50
N SER A 872 -24.42 -3.51 5.14
CA SER A 872 -24.92 -3.54 3.75
C SER A 872 -25.86 -2.36 3.51
N LEU A 873 -25.94 -1.91 2.25
CA LEU A 873 -26.84 -0.86 1.79
C LEU A 873 -27.79 -1.41 0.74
N TYR A 874 -29.08 -1.08 0.90
CA TYR A 874 -30.12 -1.47 -0.04
C TYR A 874 -30.83 -0.23 -0.58
N ALA A 875 -30.82 -0.05 -1.90
CA ALA A 875 -31.61 0.95 -2.60
C ALA A 875 -33.08 0.52 -2.65
N THR A 876 -34.00 1.42 -2.32
CA THR A 876 -35.45 1.18 -2.39
C THR A 876 -35.95 1.65 -3.74
N VAL A 877 -36.39 0.71 -4.57
CA VAL A 877 -36.81 0.95 -5.95
C VAL A 877 -38.14 0.26 -6.20
N GLY A 878 -39.22 1.03 -6.40
CA GLY A 878 -40.54 0.47 -6.74
C GLY A 878 -41.10 -0.53 -5.72
N GLY A 879 -40.71 -0.41 -4.44
CA GLY A 879 -41.06 -1.35 -3.36
C GLY A 879 -40.09 -2.53 -3.18
N THR A 880 -39.09 -2.67 -4.06
CA THR A 880 -38.04 -3.70 -3.97
C THR A 880 -36.77 -3.11 -3.36
N GLN A 881 -36.01 -3.92 -2.61
CA GLN A 881 -34.72 -3.55 -2.04
C GLN A 881 -33.60 -4.21 -2.83
N ILE A 882 -32.75 -3.40 -3.46
CA ILE A 882 -31.63 -3.85 -4.30
C ILE A 882 -30.34 -3.53 -3.57
N GLU A 883 -29.48 -4.54 -3.34
CA GLU A 883 -28.18 -4.32 -2.71
C GLU A 883 -27.27 -3.47 -3.61
N VAL A 884 -26.63 -2.46 -3.03
CA VAL A 884 -25.69 -1.56 -3.71
C VAL A 884 -24.43 -1.41 -2.87
N ASP A 885 -23.27 -1.31 -3.54
CA ASP A 885 -22.01 -1.06 -2.84
C ASP A 885 -21.99 0.39 -2.32
N ALA A 886 -21.23 0.67 -1.26
CA ALA A 886 -20.98 2.03 -0.80
C ALA A 886 -19.55 2.45 -1.12
N ASN A 887 -19.38 3.64 -1.70
CA ASN A 887 -18.05 4.20 -1.95
C ASN A 887 -17.28 4.41 -0.64
N LEU A 888 -17.96 4.89 0.40
CA LEU A 888 -17.42 5.01 1.76
C LEU A 888 -18.07 4.00 2.70
N GLN A 889 -17.47 2.82 2.84
CA GLN A 889 -17.94 1.70 3.69
C GLN A 889 -18.18 2.11 5.16
N ASN A 890 -17.41 3.07 5.70
CA ASN A 890 -17.63 3.60 7.05
C ASN A 890 -19.01 4.24 7.27
N SER A 891 -19.69 4.67 6.21
CA SER A 891 -21.04 5.22 6.29
C SER A 891 -22.08 4.16 6.67
N LEU A 892 -21.78 2.86 6.53
CA LEU A 892 -22.72 1.76 6.72
C LEU A 892 -22.80 1.21 8.16
N TRP A 893 -22.04 1.80 9.07
CA TRP A 893 -21.87 1.34 10.46
C TRP A 893 -23.12 1.31 11.34
N LYS A 894 -24.21 1.98 10.94
CA LYS A 894 -25.45 2.10 11.72
C LYS A 894 -26.67 1.84 10.85
N GLN A 895 -27.56 0.99 11.36
CA GLN A 895 -28.86 0.75 10.74
C GLN A 895 -29.71 2.03 10.74
N ARG A 896 -30.15 2.48 9.56
CA ARG A 896 -30.99 3.69 9.39
C ARG A 896 -31.53 3.80 7.97
N GLN A 897 -32.58 4.60 7.82
CA GLN A 897 -33.05 5.07 6.51
C GLN A 897 -32.11 6.14 5.98
N VAL A 898 -31.77 6.06 4.70
CA VAL A 898 -30.80 6.95 4.04
C VAL A 898 -31.30 7.42 2.68
N SER A 899 -30.67 8.48 2.19
CA SER A 899 -30.67 8.83 0.77
C SER A 899 -29.22 8.97 0.29
N PHE A 900 -28.97 8.80 -1.01
CA PHE A 900 -27.63 8.90 -1.61
C PHE A 900 -27.70 9.14 -3.11
N TYR A 901 -26.58 9.54 -3.73
CA TYR A 901 -26.44 9.58 -5.18
C TYR A 901 -25.97 8.22 -5.70
N LEU A 902 -26.56 7.77 -6.80
CA LEU A 902 -26.22 6.49 -7.42
C LEU A 902 -25.23 6.70 -8.56
N GLY A 903 -24.05 6.10 -8.43
CA GLY A 903 -23.06 5.99 -9.48
C GLY A 903 -22.89 4.55 -9.97
N PHE A 904 -22.26 4.37 -11.11
CA PHE A 904 -22.00 3.06 -11.73
C PHE A 904 -20.52 2.88 -12.00
N THR A 905 -19.94 1.82 -11.43
CA THR A 905 -18.61 1.32 -11.80
C THR A 905 -18.76 0.16 -12.78
N ILE A 906 -17.65 -0.36 -13.31
CA ILE A 906 -17.69 -1.56 -14.14
C ILE A 906 -18.14 -2.83 -13.37
N ARG A 907 -18.13 -2.81 -12.02
CA ARG A 907 -18.59 -3.91 -11.17
C ARG A 907 -20.08 -3.84 -10.87
N GLY A 908 -20.65 -2.64 -10.75
CA GLY A 908 -22.04 -2.46 -10.34
C GLY A 908 -22.36 -1.07 -9.81
N PRO A 909 -23.61 -0.88 -9.34
CA PRO A 909 -24.07 0.34 -8.69
C PRO A 909 -23.35 0.61 -7.37
N VAL A 910 -22.99 1.87 -7.15
CA VAL A 910 -22.29 2.35 -5.96
C VAL A 910 -22.98 3.61 -5.43
N ALA A 911 -23.22 3.66 -4.13
CA ALA A 911 -23.79 4.80 -3.43
C ALA A 911 -22.72 5.79 -2.97
N PHE A 912 -22.99 7.07 -3.21
CA PHE A 912 -22.15 8.21 -2.86
C PHE A 912 -22.95 9.22 -2.03
N SER A 913 -22.29 9.95 -1.12
CA SER A 913 -22.90 10.97 -0.26
C SER A 913 -24.13 10.45 0.50
N ILE A 914 -23.92 9.34 1.23
CA ILE A 914 -24.96 8.68 2.02
C ILE A 914 -25.33 9.55 3.23
N GLN A 915 -26.59 10.00 3.27
CA GLN A 915 -27.12 10.88 4.31
C GLN A 915 -28.32 10.23 4.99
N THR A 916 -28.50 10.47 6.28
CA THR A 916 -29.67 9.98 7.03
C THR A 916 -30.92 10.73 6.59
N LYS A 917 -32.02 10.02 6.33
CA LYS A 917 -33.32 10.62 6.04
C LYS A 917 -33.91 11.16 7.35
N THR A 918 -34.02 12.48 7.51
CA THR A 918 -34.76 13.08 8.61
C THR A 918 -36.25 12.94 8.33
N THR A 919 -36.96 12.13 9.11
CA THR A 919 -38.43 12.19 9.16
C THR A 919 -38.83 13.56 9.67
N GLU A 920 -39.49 14.37 8.85
CA GLU A 920 -40.23 15.53 9.31
C GLU A 920 -41.21 15.07 10.39
N LYS A 921 -40.96 15.42 11.65
CA LYS A 921 -41.99 15.32 12.67
C LYS A 921 -43.09 16.29 12.25
N GLY A 922 -44.23 15.75 11.82
CA GLY A 922 -45.41 16.54 11.47
C GLY A 922 -45.70 17.56 12.57
N LYS A 923 -45.93 18.81 12.16
CA LYS A 923 -46.54 19.84 13.00
C LYS A 923 -47.88 19.29 13.49
N ILE A 924 -47.92 18.79 14.72
CA ILE A 924 -49.16 18.70 15.47
C ILE A 924 -49.54 20.17 15.71
N LYS A 925 -50.45 20.67 14.89
CA LYS A 925 -51.22 21.87 15.24
C LYS A 925 -52.07 21.46 16.43
N ASP A 926 -51.75 22.00 17.59
CA ASP A 926 -52.66 22.03 18.72
C ASP A 926 -53.96 22.69 18.26
N ILE A 927 -54.98 21.87 18.03
CA ILE A 927 -56.37 22.28 18.17
C ILE A 927 -56.72 21.88 19.59
N ILE A 928 -57.01 22.88 20.44
CA ILE A 928 -58.07 22.87 21.45
C ILE A 928 -58.08 24.26 22.11
N ASN A 929 -59.28 24.86 22.09
CA ASN A 929 -59.72 25.89 23.05
C ASN A 929 -59.86 25.29 24.44
#